data_AF-R7F499-F1
#
_entry.id   AF-R7F499-F1
#
_cell.length_a   1.000
_cell.length_b   1.000
_cell.length_c   1.000
_cell.angle_alpha   90.00
_cell.angle_beta   90.00
_cell.angle_gamma   90.00
#
_symmetry.space_group_name_H-M   'P 1'
#
loop_
_entity.id
_entity.type
_entity.pdbx_description
1 polymer ?
#
loop_
_entity_poly.entity_id
_entity_poly.type
_entity_poly.pdbx_seq_one_letter_code
_entity_poly.pdbx_strand_id
1 'polypeptide(L)'
;MDKNTIWGLLVMAAVFFAFMYFTGDDKKQAAAEEAATEQTAAQAEQKPDPLSDTDMDFLRTNLRDNGTLSESEGVKTYTLNRGGVSLTLTGDSVAGTVNVDGQPYTLAQINSGDASMTTQQRRRALDSVRQLSESLSRYGCFLPFLNGKDTTVKLANNVLALELSAKSGTVTKAELLKYNTEYNSDETKKESRRVVLFHDKTNNMSFDIPAAVPVNTHNLYFTPRVLNDSTVLMALNFDNGAYWGIRYTLPRGDSYNLRMDIVQKDMNKVLSSNNTILGFHWQQQLARQEKGRMFEERQSGLFYKFAGGDVENLNEGKDDKEERQAKIRWIAFKNQFFSTIVFSRRPFNQADFTSTIEKNRDFLKNFTTEAEVNDYNWSASTPASFDVFMGPNLYPLLSHQDKVLDMGEDLDLTRLIPLGWSLFRWINTLIIIPIFTFLGGLGLNYGIVILLLTIFIKLVLYPLSYKSLISQAKMRILAPDIKALNDKYPGKENAMTRQQKTMALYSKAGASPMSGCVPMLLQLPILFAMFSFFPSCIELRGQSFLWAHDLSAPDAIISWSGNIPLITEYFGNHISLFCLLMTVTNIVYTYTQSQNQAGGMPGMKWMMYLMPVFFMVFFNNYAAALSYYYFLSLLITITMTFIFRKVVKEEDVRKKMAENAKKPRKKSGFMARLEEMQRQQQEMMKQQAKAKGRR
;
A
#
# COMPACT_ATOMS: atom_id res chain seq x y z
N MET A 1 2.59 -50.95 4.12
CA MET A 1 1.96 -50.71 2.81
C MET A 1 2.88 -49.83 2.00
N ASP A 2 3.21 -50.26 0.78
CA ASP A 2 4.16 -49.56 -0.08
C ASP A 2 3.56 -48.23 -0.59
N LYS A 3 4.39 -47.20 -0.85
CA LYS A 3 3.91 -45.85 -1.23
C LYS A 3 3.05 -45.87 -2.49
N ASN A 4 3.30 -46.80 -3.41
CA ASN A 4 2.50 -46.99 -4.62
C ASN A 4 1.13 -47.62 -4.35
N THR A 5 0.99 -48.40 -3.27
CA THR A 5 -0.29 -48.97 -2.82
C THR A 5 -1.18 -47.91 -2.16
N ILE A 6 -0.58 -46.95 -1.45
CA ILE A 6 -1.31 -45.81 -0.85
C ILE A 6 -1.81 -44.85 -1.94
N TRP A 7 -0.98 -44.54 -2.95
CA TRP A 7 -1.40 -43.76 -4.10
C TRP A 7 -2.45 -44.49 -4.95
N GLY A 8 -2.34 -45.81 -5.13
CA GLY A 8 -3.36 -46.63 -5.80
C GLY A 8 -4.71 -46.63 -5.08
N LEU A 9 -4.72 -46.67 -3.74
CA LEU A 9 -5.94 -46.56 -2.94
C LEU A 9 -6.54 -45.14 -2.94
N LEU A 10 -5.71 -44.09 -2.96
CA LEU A 10 -6.18 -42.71 -3.06
C LEU A 10 -6.76 -42.39 -4.44
N VAL A 11 -6.18 -42.95 -5.51
CA VAL A 11 -6.72 -42.82 -6.88
C VAL A 11 -8.00 -43.64 -7.04
N MET A 12 -8.06 -44.87 -6.48
CA MET A 12 -9.32 -45.63 -6.45
C MET A 12 -10.40 -44.92 -5.64
N ALA A 13 -10.07 -44.33 -4.49
CA ALA A 13 -11.01 -43.53 -3.71
C ALA A 13 -11.48 -42.28 -4.48
N ALA A 14 -10.58 -41.59 -5.18
CA ALA A 14 -10.93 -40.44 -6.02
C ALA A 14 -11.81 -40.82 -7.22
N VAL A 15 -11.57 -41.97 -7.86
CA VAL A 15 -12.42 -42.50 -8.93
C VAL A 15 -13.77 -42.98 -8.39
N PHE A 16 -13.82 -43.58 -7.20
CA PHE A 16 -15.07 -43.99 -6.56
C PHE A 16 -15.90 -42.77 -6.14
N PHE A 17 -15.27 -41.72 -5.61
CA PHE A 17 -15.92 -40.45 -5.29
C PHE A 17 -16.35 -39.68 -6.54
N ALA A 18 -15.57 -39.68 -7.62
CA ALA A 18 -15.96 -39.09 -8.90
C ALA A 18 -17.12 -39.87 -9.54
N PHE A 19 -17.10 -41.20 -9.50
CA PHE A 19 -18.19 -42.04 -10.00
C PHE A 19 -19.47 -41.84 -9.17
N MET A 20 -19.36 -41.71 -7.84
CA MET A 20 -20.48 -41.44 -6.95
C MET A 20 -21.02 -40.00 -7.08
N TYR A 21 -20.16 -39.04 -7.45
CA TYR A 21 -20.53 -37.64 -7.73
C TYR A 21 -21.24 -37.50 -9.08
N PHE A 22 -20.77 -38.18 -10.13
CA PHE A 22 -21.35 -38.07 -11.48
C PHE A 22 -22.53 -39.02 -11.77
N THR A 23 -22.70 -40.11 -11.02
CA THR A 23 -23.88 -41.01 -11.17
C THR A 23 -25.06 -40.64 -10.27
N GLY A 24 -24.88 -39.67 -9.36
CA GLY A 24 -25.88 -39.24 -8.40
C GLY A 24 -26.85 -38.15 -8.87
N ASP A 25 -26.53 -37.42 -9.95
CA ASP A 25 -27.19 -36.14 -10.24
C ASP A 25 -28.32 -36.22 -11.27
N ASP A 26 -28.32 -37.13 -12.24
CA ASP A 26 -29.41 -37.18 -13.23
C ASP A 26 -30.73 -37.78 -12.68
N LYS A 27 -30.66 -38.68 -11.69
CA LYS A 27 -31.86 -39.17 -10.99
C LYS A 27 -32.28 -38.28 -9.84
N LYS A 28 -31.37 -37.49 -9.25
CA LYS A 28 -31.71 -36.53 -8.21
C LYS A 28 -32.24 -35.23 -8.77
N GLN A 29 -31.84 -34.79 -9.96
CA GLN A 29 -32.44 -33.61 -10.58
C GLN A 29 -33.83 -33.91 -11.12
N ALA A 30 -34.06 -35.07 -11.75
CA ALA A 30 -35.41 -35.49 -12.15
C ALA A 30 -36.33 -35.76 -10.94
N ALA A 31 -35.82 -36.41 -9.88
CA ALA A 31 -36.58 -36.63 -8.64
C ALA A 31 -36.68 -35.38 -7.75
N ALA A 32 -35.78 -34.40 -7.87
CA ALA A 32 -35.89 -33.12 -7.17
C ALA A 32 -36.73 -32.11 -7.96
N GLU A 33 -36.86 -32.23 -9.28
CA GLU A 33 -37.86 -31.50 -10.05
C GLU A 33 -39.24 -32.12 -9.86
N GLU A 34 -39.39 -33.45 -9.83
CA GLU A 34 -40.66 -34.10 -9.46
C GLU A 34 -40.99 -33.89 -7.98
N ALA A 35 -40.03 -33.99 -7.05
CA ALA A 35 -40.26 -33.68 -5.63
C ALA A 35 -40.38 -32.18 -5.36
N ALA A 36 -39.78 -31.28 -6.15
CA ALA A 36 -40.07 -29.85 -6.05
C ALA A 36 -41.43 -29.54 -6.66
N THR A 37 -41.88 -30.24 -7.70
CA THR A 37 -43.22 -30.06 -8.27
C THR A 37 -44.29 -30.66 -7.34
N GLU A 38 -44.03 -31.80 -6.71
CA GLU A 38 -44.87 -32.43 -5.68
C GLU A 38 -44.78 -31.71 -4.32
N GLN A 39 -43.64 -31.15 -3.92
CA GLN A 39 -43.52 -30.30 -2.72
C GLN A 39 -44.10 -28.91 -2.94
N THR A 40 -44.03 -28.34 -4.16
CA THR A 40 -44.71 -27.07 -4.48
C THR A 40 -46.23 -27.30 -4.59
N ALA A 41 -46.67 -28.46 -5.08
CA ALA A 41 -48.08 -28.87 -5.06
C ALA A 41 -48.58 -29.23 -3.65
N ALA A 42 -47.80 -29.95 -2.83
CA ALA A 42 -48.14 -30.31 -1.45
C ALA A 42 -48.01 -29.13 -0.48
N GLN A 43 -47.08 -28.20 -0.71
CA GLN A 43 -47.04 -26.91 0.00
C GLN A 43 -48.15 -25.98 -0.47
N ALA A 44 -48.71 -26.11 -1.68
CA ALA A 44 -49.89 -25.34 -2.08
C ALA A 44 -51.16 -25.75 -1.32
N GLU A 45 -51.20 -26.95 -0.74
CA GLU A 45 -52.33 -27.47 0.04
C GLU A 45 -52.23 -27.23 1.56
N GLN A 46 -51.04 -26.91 2.10
CA GLN A 46 -50.90 -26.52 3.51
C GLN A 46 -51.39 -25.08 3.74
N LYS A 47 -52.38 -24.93 4.63
CA LYS A 47 -52.87 -23.61 5.06
C LYS A 47 -51.70 -22.77 5.58
N PRO A 48 -51.44 -21.57 5.04
CA PRO A 48 -50.34 -20.74 5.51
C PRO A 48 -50.59 -20.32 6.97
N ASP A 49 -49.54 -20.36 7.79
CA ASP A 49 -49.62 -20.03 9.21
C ASP A 49 -50.03 -18.55 9.39
N PRO A 50 -51.02 -18.28 10.27
CA PRO A 50 -51.42 -16.91 10.59
C PRO A 50 -50.26 -16.09 11.18
N LEU A 51 -50.42 -14.78 11.23
CA LEU A 51 -49.46 -13.89 11.91
C LEU A 51 -49.39 -14.29 13.38
N SER A 52 -48.18 -14.57 13.86
CA SER A 52 -47.93 -14.89 15.26
C SER A 52 -48.08 -13.65 16.15
N ASP A 53 -48.20 -13.84 17.46
CA ASP A 53 -48.21 -12.72 18.41
C ASP A 53 -46.93 -11.87 18.29
N THR A 54 -45.80 -12.53 18.03
CA THR A 54 -44.52 -11.88 17.76
C THR A 54 -44.56 -11.03 16.49
N ASP A 55 -45.16 -11.52 15.40
CA ASP A 55 -45.33 -10.74 14.16
C ASP A 55 -46.18 -9.48 14.42
N MET A 56 -47.24 -9.63 15.23
CA MET A 56 -48.12 -8.52 15.60
C MET A 56 -47.43 -7.48 16.49
N ASP A 57 -46.57 -7.90 17.41
CA ASP A 57 -45.77 -7.00 18.24
C ASP A 57 -44.74 -6.21 17.41
N PHE A 58 -44.09 -6.87 16.46
CA PHE A 58 -43.21 -6.19 15.51
C PHE A 58 -43.98 -5.18 14.65
N LEU A 59 -45.18 -5.53 14.16
CA LEU A 59 -46.02 -4.59 13.40
C LEU A 59 -46.45 -3.38 14.22
N ARG A 60 -46.85 -3.57 15.49
CA ARG A 60 -47.19 -2.47 16.39
C ARG A 60 -46.00 -1.52 16.57
N THR A 61 -44.81 -2.06 16.80
CA THR A 61 -43.58 -1.29 16.96
C THR A 61 -43.25 -0.52 15.67
N ASN A 62 -43.25 -1.22 14.53
CA ASN A 62 -42.98 -0.62 13.23
C ASN A 62 -43.98 0.48 12.84
N LEU A 63 -45.26 0.34 13.17
CA LEU A 63 -46.27 1.36 12.94
C LEU A 63 -46.06 2.59 13.82
N ARG A 64 -45.66 2.42 15.09
CA ARG A 64 -45.32 3.53 15.97
C ARG A 64 -44.09 4.29 15.48
N ASP A 65 -43.08 3.57 15.02
CA ASP A 65 -41.77 4.15 14.68
C ASP A 65 -41.72 4.74 13.26
N ASN A 66 -42.51 4.19 12.31
CA ASN A 66 -42.45 4.56 10.89
C ASN A 66 -43.76 5.05 10.29
N GLY A 67 -44.87 5.00 11.03
CA GLY A 67 -46.18 5.46 10.57
C GLY A 67 -46.36 6.98 10.67
N THR A 68 -47.23 7.54 9.84
CA THR A 68 -47.65 8.93 9.97
C THR A 68 -48.59 9.07 11.16
N LEU A 69 -48.19 9.86 12.16
CA LEU A 69 -49.02 10.17 13.32
C LEU A 69 -50.14 11.13 12.93
N SER A 70 -51.37 10.76 13.29
CA SER A 70 -52.54 11.64 13.32
C SER A 70 -53.15 11.58 14.72
N GLU A 71 -53.62 12.73 15.20
CA GLU A 71 -54.28 12.83 16.50
C GLU A 71 -55.65 13.49 16.31
N SER A 72 -56.70 12.76 16.67
CA SER A 72 -58.08 13.25 16.63
C SER A 72 -58.75 12.87 17.93
N GLU A 73 -59.38 13.83 18.61
CA GLU A 73 -60.08 13.63 19.88
C GLU A 73 -59.22 12.93 20.97
N GLY A 74 -57.91 13.20 20.99
CA GLY A 74 -56.96 12.63 21.96
C GLY A 74 -56.54 11.19 21.69
N VAL A 75 -56.99 10.59 20.59
CA VAL A 75 -56.57 9.26 20.14
C VAL A 75 -55.45 9.41 19.10
N LYS A 76 -54.30 8.78 19.38
CA LYS A 76 -53.17 8.71 18.45
C LYS A 76 -53.34 7.52 17.51
N THR A 77 -53.33 7.81 16.22
CA THR A 77 -53.41 6.81 15.15
C THR A 77 -52.19 6.91 14.26
N TYR A 78 -51.52 5.78 14.07
CA TYR A 78 -50.34 5.67 13.19
C TYR A 78 -50.73 4.92 11.93
N THR A 79 -50.59 5.56 10.78
CA THR A 79 -50.95 4.96 9.48
C THR A 79 -49.71 4.74 8.64
N LEU A 80 -49.61 3.59 7.98
CA LEU A 80 -48.54 3.26 7.04
C LEU A 80 -49.15 2.66 5.78
N ASN A 81 -48.86 3.25 4.62
CA ASN A 81 -49.28 2.73 3.32
C ASN A 81 -48.06 2.54 2.42
N ARG A 82 -47.66 1.29 2.17
CA ARG A 82 -46.48 0.93 1.35
C ARG A 82 -46.64 -0.42 0.65
N GLY A 83 -46.23 -0.49 -0.61
CA GLY A 83 -46.14 -1.76 -1.35
C GLY A 83 -47.47 -2.52 -1.49
N GLY A 84 -48.60 -1.79 -1.52
CA GLY A 84 -49.93 -2.40 -1.53
C GLY A 84 -50.46 -2.82 -0.15
N VAL A 85 -49.67 -2.64 0.91
CA VAL A 85 -50.06 -2.89 2.31
C VAL A 85 -50.37 -1.54 2.99
N SER A 86 -51.60 -1.38 3.48
CA SER A 86 -52.05 -0.20 4.23
C SER A 86 -52.46 -0.64 5.62
N LEU A 87 -51.67 -0.33 6.64
CA LEU A 87 -51.89 -0.70 8.03
C LEU A 87 -52.07 0.54 8.91
N THR A 88 -52.90 0.42 9.93
CA THR A 88 -53.25 1.47 10.88
C THR A 88 -53.20 0.89 12.29
N LEU A 89 -52.48 1.58 13.18
CA LEU A 89 -52.46 1.28 14.60
C LEU A 89 -53.27 2.34 15.35
N THR A 90 -54.30 1.90 16.06
CA THR A 90 -55.09 2.73 16.99
C THR A 90 -55.08 2.05 18.36
N GLY A 91 -54.44 2.68 19.34
CA GLY A 91 -54.14 2.03 20.63
C GLY A 91 -53.15 0.86 20.44
N ASP A 92 -53.63 -0.37 20.69
CA ASP A 92 -52.88 -1.63 20.45
C ASP A 92 -53.47 -2.49 19.32
N SER A 93 -54.53 -2.01 18.67
CA SER A 93 -55.20 -2.71 17.57
C SER A 93 -54.59 -2.33 16.22
N VAL A 94 -54.12 -3.32 15.48
CA VAL A 94 -53.61 -3.17 14.11
C VAL A 94 -54.71 -3.60 13.14
N ALA A 95 -55.14 -2.69 12.28
CA ALA A 95 -56.12 -2.94 11.22
C ALA A 95 -55.59 -2.45 9.88
N GLY A 96 -56.13 -2.93 8.76
CA GLY A 96 -55.67 -2.49 7.45
C GLY A 96 -56.01 -3.43 6.31
N THR A 97 -55.49 -3.13 5.12
CA THR A 97 -55.72 -3.87 3.88
C THR A 97 -54.42 -4.20 3.17
N VAL A 98 -54.34 -5.37 2.55
CA VAL A 98 -53.25 -5.81 1.67
C VAL A 98 -53.82 -6.07 0.28
N ASN A 99 -53.23 -5.42 -0.73
CA ASN A 99 -53.57 -5.64 -2.12
C ASN A 99 -52.81 -6.84 -2.68
N VAL A 100 -53.54 -7.87 -3.11
CA VAL A 100 -52.98 -9.03 -3.81
C VAL A 100 -53.71 -9.20 -5.13
N ASP A 101 -52.96 -9.32 -6.23
CA ASP A 101 -53.50 -9.46 -7.59
C ASP A 101 -54.55 -8.38 -7.98
N GLY A 102 -54.42 -7.16 -7.42
CA GLY A 102 -55.31 -6.04 -7.70
C GLY A 102 -56.59 -5.98 -6.85
N GLN A 103 -56.76 -6.87 -5.86
CA GLN A 103 -57.89 -6.86 -4.91
C GLN A 103 -57.44 -6.56 -3.47
N PRO A 104 -58.10 -5.65 -2.74
CA PRO A 104 -57.80 -5.35 -1.35
C PRO A 104 -58.44 -6.38 -0.39
N TYR A 105 -57.63 -7.01 0.45
CA TYR A 105 -58.09 -7.91 1.52
C TYR A 105 -57.74 -7.33 2.88
N THR A 106 -58.66 -7.37 3.85
CA THR A 106 -58.38 -6.86 5.19
C THR A 106 -57.45 -7.78 5.98
N LEU A 107 -56.66 -7.23 6.89
CA LEU A 107 -55.76 -8.01 7.76
C LEU A 107 -56.53 -9.06 8.58
N ALA A 108 -57.77 -8.72 9.00
CA ALA A 108 -58.66 -9.65 9.68
C ALA A 108 -59.06 -10.85 8.80
N GLN A 109 -59.37 -10.62 7.51
CA GLN A 109 -59.70 -11.69 6.54
C GLN A 109 -58.49 -12.59 6.25
N ILE A 110 -57.30 -11.99 6.14
CA ILE A 110 -56.05 -12.71 5.88
C ILE A 110 -55.69 -13.61 7.08
N ASN A 111 -55.88 -13.13 8.31
CA ASN A 111 -55.50 -13.86 9.52
C ASN A 111 -56.53 -14.93 9.92
N SER A 112 -57.83 -14.68 9.75
CA SER A 112 -58.91 -15.61 10.11
C SER A 112 -59.09 -16.76 9.09
N GLY A 113 -58.57 -16.60 7.87
CA GLY A 113 -58.70 -17.61 6.81
C GLY A 113 -60.09 -17.60 6.16
N ASP A 114 -60.56 -16.42 5.76
CA ASP A 114 -61.84 -16.21 5.09
C ASP A 114 -61.93 -16.98 3.75
N ALA A 115 -63.12 -17.47 3.40
CA ALA A 115 -63.39 -18.28 2.20
C ALA A 115 -63.31 -17.49 0.88
N SER A 116 -63.14 -16.17 0.98
CA SER A 116 -63.01 -15.23 -0.13
C SER A 116 -61.60 -15.19 -0.77
N MET A 117 -60.61 -15.87 -0.18
CA MET A 117 -59.22 -15.93 -0.65
C MET A 117 -58.76 -17.36 -0.96
N THR A 118 -58.01 -17.53 -2.06
CA THR A 118 -57.31 -18.79 -2.31
C THR A 118 -56.11 -18.96 -1.36
N THR A 119 -55.70 -20.20 -1.10
CA THR A 119 -54.53 -20.52 -0.24
C THR A 119 -53.26 -19.80 -0.70
N GLN A 120 -53.05 -19.69 -2.02
CA GLN A 120 -51.90 -19.02 -2.62
C GLN A 120 -51.96 -17.48 -2.45
N GLN A 121 -53.12 -16.87 -2.61
CA GLN A 121 -53.32 -15.43 -2.35
C GLN A 121 -53.10 -15.11 -0.88
N ARG A 122 -53.59 -15.96 0.03
CA ARG A 122 -53.39 -15.82 1.47
C ARG A 122 -51.90 -15.89 1.86
N ARG A 123 -51.15 -16.84 1.29
CA ARG A 123 -49.70 -16.95 1.53
C ARG A 123 -48.98 -15.69 1.05
N ARG A 124 -49.24 -15.22 -0.17
CA ARG A 124 -48.66 -13.98 -0.69
C ARG A 124 -48.99 -12.76 0.17
N ALA A 125 -50.22 -12.66 0.68
CA ALA A 125 -50.62 -11.57 1.57
C ALA A 125 -49.84 -11.59 2.90
N LEU A 126 -49.73 -12.76 3.54
CA LEU A 126 -48.98 -12.94 4.78
C LEU A 126 -47.48 -12.67 4.60
N ASP A 127 -46.90 -13.20 3.52
CA ASP A 127 -45.49 -12.97 3.19
C ASP A 127 -45.20 -11.49 2.93
N SER A 128 -46.11 -10.79 2.24
CA SER A 128 -45.98 -9.34 2.00
C SER A 128 -45.98 -8.53 3.30
N VAL A 129 -46.83 -8.91 4.28
CA VAL A 129 -46.87 -8.25 5.60
C VAL A 129 -45.62 -8.55 6.41
N ARG A 130 -45.17 -9.81 6.45
CA ARG A 130 -43.94 -10.21 7.15
C ARG A 130 -42.70 -9.52 6.56
N GLN A 131 -42.54 -9.57 5.23
CA GLN A 131 -41.43 -8.91 4.54
C GLN A 131 -41.43 -7.39 4.74
N LEU A 132 -42.60 -6.76 4.75
CA LEU A 132 -42.72 -5.34 5.05
C LEU A 132 -42.29 -5.05 6.50
N SER A 133 -42.76 -5.84 7.47
CA SER A 133 -42.38 -5.71 8.88
C SER A 133 -40.86 -5.85 9.06
N GLU A 134 -40.26 -6.90 8.51
CA GLU A 134 -38.80 -7.12 8.56
C GLU A 134 -38.02 -5.96 7.92
N SER A 135 -38.48 -5.49 6.77
CA SER A 135 -37.83 -4.39 6.04
C SER A 135 -37.94 -3.06 6.79
N LEU A 136 -39.06 -2.79 7.46
CA LEU A 136 -39.24 -1.62 8.32
C LEU A 136 -38.37 -1.71 9.57
N SER A 137 -38.27 -2.89 10.20
CA SER A 137 -37.40 -3.08 11.36
C SER A 137 -35.93 -2.83 11.01
N ARG A 138 -35.51 -3.16 9.79
CA ARG A 138 -34.11 -3.01 9.35
C ARG A 138 -33.79 -1.62 8.80
N TYR A 139 -34.68 -1.02 8.00
CA TYR A 139 -34.39 0.19 7.24
C TYR A 139 -35.25 1.39 7.64
N GLY A 140 -36.36 1.15 8.32
CA GLY A 140 -37.29 2.18 8.81
C GLY A 140 -37.64 3.25 7.77
N CYS A 141 -37.41 4.52 8.14
CA CYS A 141 -37.64 5.66 7.26
C CYS A 141 -36.81 5.64 5.96
N PHE A 142 -35.71 4.87 5.88
CA PHE A 142 -34.85 4.78 4.70
C PHE A 142 -35.33 3.75 3.65
N LEU A 143 -36.34 2.93 3.98
CA LEU A 143 -36.88 1.91 3.10
C LEU A 143 -37.23 2.40 1.67
N PRO A 144 -37.76 3.62 1.43
CA PRO A 144 -38.04 4.10 0.07
C PRO A 144 -36.80 4.23 -0.80
N PHE A 145 -35.61 4.38 -0.19
CA PHE A 145 -34.35 4.56 -0.91
C PHE A 145 -33.64 3.25 -1.22
N LEU A 146 -34.21 2.08 -0.90
CA LEU A 146 -33.59 0.79 -1.27
C LEU A 146 -33.74 0.45 -2.75
N ASN A 147 -34.72 1.05 -3.41
CA ASN A 147 -35.00 0.86 -4.83
C ASN A 147 -34.87 2.20 -5.56
N GLY A 148 -34.17 2.18 -6.68
CA GLY A 148 -33.93 3.38 -7.46
C GLY A 148 -33.18 3.06 -8.73
N LYS A 149 -32.96 4.08 -9.55
CA LYS A 149 -32.11 3.98 -10.74
C LYS A 149 -30.71 4.45 -10.36
N ASP A 150 -29.71 3.63 -10.68
CA ASP A 150 -28.33 4.08 -10.56
C ASP A 150 -28.02 5.05 -11.70
N THR A 151 -27.64 6.27 -11.34
CA THR A 151 -27.23 7.33 -12.25
C THR A 151 -25.89 7.88 -11.79
N THR A 152 -24.97 8.08 -12.73
CA THR A 152 -23.63 8.56 -12.42
C THR A 152 -23.51 10.06 -12.67
N VAL A 153 -22.90 10.78 -11.73
CA VAL A 153 -22.56 12.21 -11.87
C VAL A 153 -21.06 12.35 -11.98
N LYS A 154 -20.59 13.19 -12.91
CA LYS A 154 -19.16 13.46 -13.09
C LYS A 154 -18.78 14.77 -12.40
N LEU A 155 -17.65 14.76 -11.71
CA LEU A 155 -17.06 15.93 -11.06
C LEU A 155 -15.57 15.96 -11.41
N ALA A 156 -15.09 17.05 -12.03
CA ALA A 156 -13.71 17.10 -12.52
C ALA A 156 -13.09 18.50 -12.36
N ASN A 157 -11.76 18.52 -12.22
CA ASN A 157 -10.93 19.72 -12.30
C ASN A 157 -9.74 19.48 -13.27
N ASN A 158 -8.66 20.23 -13.14
CA ASN A 158 -7.51 20.14 -14.06
C ASN A 158 -6.69 18.85 -13.92
N VAL A 159 -6.79 18.18 -12.77
CA VAL A 159 -5.89 17.07 -12.38
C VAL A 159 -6.62 15.79 -11.98
N LEU A 160 -7.89 15.88 -11.58
CA LEU A 160 -8.70 14.78 -11.07
C LEU A 160 -10.07 14.79 -11.75
N ALA A 161 -10.51 13.63 -12.23
CA ALA A 161 -11.87 13.40 -12.69
C ALA A 161 -12.50 12.25 -11.89
N LEU A 162 -13.68 12.52 -11.34
CA LEU A 162 -14.42 11.64 -10.46
C LEU A 162 -15.76 11.28 -11.07
N GLU A 163 -16.20 10.06 -10.82
CA GLU A 163 -17.57 9.63 -11.07
C GLU A 163 -18.20 9.18 -9.75
N LEU A 164 -19.37 9.74 -9.45
CA LEU A 164 -20.15 9.44 -8.26
C LEU A 164 -21.41 8.69 -8.64
N SER A 165 -21.68 7.57 -7.98
CA SER A 165 -22.87 6.76 -8.23
C SER A 165 -24.02 7.20 -7.34
N ALA A 166 -25.21 7.33 -7.90
CA ALA A 166 -26.43 7.53 -7.14
C ALA A 166 -26.76 6.29 -6.30
N LYS A 167 -26.38 5.08 -6.75
CA LYS A 167 -26.32 3.92 -5.87
C LYS A 167 -25.15 4.11 -4.90
N SER A 168 -25.37 3.91 -3.61
CA SER A 168 -24.41 4.15 -2.52
C SER A 168 -24.09 5.61 -2.20
N GLY A 169 -24.22 6.52 -3.16
CA GLY A 169 -23.85 7.93 -2.99
C GLY A 169 -22.35 8.17 -2.93
N THR A 170 -21.53 7.20 -3.37
CA THR A 170 -20.06 7.19 -3.20
C THR A 170 -19.31 7.48 -4.49
N VAL A 171 -18.02 7.77 -4.38
CA VAL A 171 -17.12 7.90 -5.53
C VAL A 171 -16.75 6.50 -6.03
N THR A 172 -17.22 6.16 -7.23
CA THR A 172 -16.97 4.84 -7.83
C THR A 172 -15.77 4.85 -8.76
N LYS A 173 -15.42 6.00 -9.37
CA LYS A 173 -14.23 6.13 -10.22
C LYS A 173 -13.41 7.36 -9.87
N ALA A 174 -12.09 7.21 -9.80
CA ALA A 174 -11.14 8.30 -9.66
C ALA A 174 -10.00 8.19 -10.69
N GLU A 175 -9.92 9.15 -11.59
CA GLU A 175 -8.97 9.21 -12.72
C GLU A 175 -8.03 10.41 -12.57
N LEU A 176 -6.72 10.15 -12.61
CA LEU A 176 -5.68 11.17 -12.53
C LEU A 176 -5.33 11.67 -13.94
N LEU A 177 -5.71 12.92 -14.25
CA LEU A 177 -5.67 13.46 -15.61
C LEU A 177 -4.25 13.77 -16.13
N LYS A 178 -3.26 13.84 -15.22
CA LYS A 178 -1.86 14.14 -15.53
C LYS A 178 -0.97 12.89 -15.64
N TYR A 179 -1.51 11.70 -15.39
CA TYR A 179 -0.72 10.47 -15.30
C TYR A 179 -1.32 9.37 -16.16
N ASN A 180 -0.46 8.66 -16.90
CA ASN A 180 -0.83 7.48 -17.69
C ASN A 180 -0.34 6.20 -17.01
N THR A 181 -1.09 5.12 -17.10
CA THR A 181 -0.67 3.80 -16.62
C THR A 181 0.39 3.21 -17.55
N GLU A 182 1.39 2.53 -16.99
CA GLU A 182 2.40 1.80 -17.75
C GLU A 182 1.99 0.32 -17.95
N TYR A 183 0.92 -0.11 -17.28
CA TYR A 183 0.38 -1.46 -17.36
C TYR A 183 -0.79 -1.55 -18.34
N ASN A 184 -0.82 -2.66 -19.09
CA ASN A 184 -1.96 -3.05 -19.91
C ASN A 184 -2.25 -4.53 -19.67
N SER A 185 -3.50 -4.90 -19.37
CA SER A 185 -3.92 -6.30 -19.19
C SER A 185 -3.60 -7.16 -20.41
N ASP A 186 -3.61 -6.55 -21.60
CA ASP A 186 -3.05 -7.13 -22.82
C ASP A 186 -1.68 -6.48 -23.11
N GLU A 187 -0.60 -7.13 -22.65
CA GLU A 187 0.78 -6.66 -22.81
C GLU A 187 1.23 -6.56 -24.28
N THR A 188 0.47 -7.14 -25.22
CA THR A 188 0.75 -7.02 -26.67
C THR A 188 0.28 -5.68 -27.24
N LYS A 189 -0.64 -4.98 -26.56
CA LYS A 189 -1.19 -3.69 -26.99
C LYS A 189 -0.49 -2.53 -26.28
N LYS A 190 0.18 -1.66 -27.04
CA LYS A 190 0.74 -0.40 -26.55
C LYS A 190 -0.32 0.70 -26.59
N GLU A 191 -1.26 0.68 -25.65
CA GLU A 191 -2.26 1.74 -25.49
C GLU A 191 -1.93 2.56 -24.24
N SER A 192 -1.83 3.88 -24.41
CA SER A 192 -1.66 4.80 -23.28
C SER A 192 -3.04 5.09 -22.68
N ARG A 193 -3.27 4.61 -21.46
CA ARG A 193 -4.48 4.87 -20.68
C ARG A 193 -4.14 5.73 -19.48
N ARG A 194 -5.07 6.54 -18.99
CA ARG A 194 -4.86 7.32 -17.76
C ARG A 194 -4.84 6.43 -16.52
N VAL A 195 -4.16 6.88 -15.48
CA VAL A 195 -4.18 6.20 -14.18
C VAL A 195 -5.57 6.33 -13.58
N VAL A 196 -6.17 5.18 -13.30
CA VAL A 196 -7.45 5.07 -12.60
C VAL A 196 -7.18 4.36 -11.28
N LEU A 197 -7.34 5.08 -10.16
CA LEU A 197 -7.04 4.57 -8.82
C LEU A 197 -7.98 3.43 -8.44
N PHE A 198 -9.24 3.60 -8.82
CA PHE A 198 -10.34 2.65 -8.66
C PHE A 198 -11.48 3.03 -9.62
N HIS A 199 -12.30 2.05 -9.96
CA HIS A 199 -13.49 2.17 -10.81
C HIS A 199 -14.59 1.17 -10.39
N ASP A 200 -15.85 1.51 -10.62
CA ASP A 200 -17.02 0.67 -10.39
C ASP A 200 -17.07 0.04 -8.98
N LYS A 201 -16.89 -1.30 -8.91
CA LYS A 201 -16.98 -2.08 -7.67
C LYS A 201 -15.66 -2.23 -6.93
N THR A 202 -14.57 -1.70 -7.49
CA THR A 202 -13.22 -1.79 -6.89
C THR A 202 -13.01 -0.80 -5.75
N ASN A 203 -13.96 0.11 -5.51
CA ASN A 203 -13.97 0.97 -4.34
C ASN A 203 -15.38 1.07 -3.78
N ASN A 204 -15.48 1.02 -2.45
CA ASN A 204 -16.72 1.24 -1.73
C ASN A 204 -16.40 2.04 -0.47
N MET A 205 -16.96 3.25 -0.35
CA MET A 205 -16.76 4.13 0.79
C MET A 205 -18.11 4.50 1.38
N SER A 206 -18.62 3.67 2.28
CA SER A 206 -19.97 3.76 2.81
C SER A 206 -19.99 4.17 4.29
N PHE A 207 -21.16 4.63 4.73
CA PHE A 207 -21.39 5.04 6.11
C PHE A 207 -22.55 4.27 6.71
N ASP A 208 -22.45 3.94 7.98
CA ASP A 208 -23.59 3.45 8.75
C ASP A 208 -24.29 4.62 9.42
N ILE A 209 -25.45 4.97 8.89
CA ILE A 209 -26.27 6.06 9.44
C ILE A 209 -26.73 5.65 10.85
N PRO A 210 -26.57 6.51 11.87
CA PRO A 210 -26.80 6.17 13.29
C PRO A 210 -28.28 6.09 13.69
N ALA A 211 -29.08 5.33 12.95
CA ALA A 211 -30.41 4.92 13.35
C ALA A 211 -30.35 3.86 14.48
N ALA A 212 -31.51 3.47 15.01
CA ALA A 212 -31.61 2.44 16.05
C ALA A 212 -30.99 1.11 15.60
N VAL A 213 -31.28 0.73 14.36
CA VAL A 213 -30.51 -0.27 13.59
C VAL A 213 -29.71 0.51 12.54
N PRO A 214 -28.36 0.46 12.56
CA PRO A 214 -27.57 1.21 11.61
C PRO A 214 -27.89 0.86 10.16
N VAL A 215 -28.08 1.88 9.33
CA VAL A 215 -28.41 1.71 7.90
C VAL A 215 -27.21 2.11 7.06
N ASN A 216 -26.62 1.13 6.38
CA ASN A 216 -25.46 1.37 5.53
C ASN A 216 -25.84 2.06 4.21
N THR A 217 -25.16 3.17 3.88
CA THR A 217 -25.42 3.96 2.67
C THR A 217 -25.21 3.19 1.38
N HIS A 218 -24.35 2.15 1.36
CA HIS A 218 -24.11 1.30 0.17
C HIS A 218 -25.40 0.73 -0.42
N ASN A 219 -26.38 0.45 0.45
CA ASN A 219 -27.65 -0.13 0.04
C ASN A 219 -28.65 0.91 -0.48
N LEU A 220 -28.41 2.21 -0.27
CA LEU A 220 -29.35 3.28 -0.57
C LEU A 220 -29.11 3.90 -1.96
N TYR A 221 -30.17 4.42 -2.55
CA TYR A 221 -30.17 5.22 -3.77
C TYR A 221 -30.39 6.69 -3.43
N PHE A 222 -29.41 7.51 -3.78
CA PHE A 222 -29.39 8.95 -3.57
C PHE A 222 -29.94 9.69 -4.77
N THR A 223 -30.52 10.86 -4.52
CA THR A 223 -30.85 11.83 -5.57
C THR A 223 -29.69 12.81 -5.73
N PRO A 224 -28.92 12.76 -6.84
CA PRO A 224 -27.87 13.72 -7.09
C PRO A 224 -28.42 15.13 -7.34
N ARG A 225 -27.82 16.13 -6.71
CA ARG A 225 -28.08 17.55 -6.91
C ARG A 225 -26.77 18.27 -7.20
N VAL A 226 -26.55 18.66 -8.44
CA VAL A 226 -25.40 19.49 -8.82
C VAL A 226 -25.65 20.91 -8.31
N LEU A 227 -24.89 21.35 -7.31
CA LEU A 227 -25.05 22.68 -6.72
C LEU A 227 -24.29 23.74 -7.53
N ASN A 228 -23.14 23.36 -8.08
CA ASN A 228 -22.29 24.16 -8.97
C ASN A 228 -21.24 23.23 -9.63
N ASP A 229 -20.37 23.78 -10.48
CA ASP A 229 -19.34 23.01 -11.21
C ASP A 229 -18.35 22.24 -10.33
N SER A 230 -18.21 22.63 -9.06
CA SER A 230 -17.28 22.03 -8.09
C SER A 230 -17.97 21.23 -6.98
N THR A 231 -19.30 21.26 -6.89
CA THR A 231 -20.03 20.70 -5.74
C THR A 231 -21.25 19.91 -6.17
N VAL A 232 -21.33 18.67 -5.68
CA VAL A 232 -22.46 17.77 -5.86
C VAL A 232 -22.97 17.31 -4.50
N LEU A 233 -24.27 17.35 -4.30
CA LEU A 233 -24.94 16.80 -3.12
C LEU A 233 -25.68 15.52 -3.50
N MET A 234 -25.31 14.40 -2.87
CA MET A 234 -26.07 13.16 -2.90
C MET A 234 -27.08 13.19 -1.75
N ALA A 235 -28.37 13.39 -2.04
CA ALA A 235 -29.40 13.59 -1.01
C ALA A 235 -30.44 12.45 -0.97
N LEU A 236 -30.79 12.03 0.24
CA LEU A 236 -31.99 11.27 0.58
C LEU A 236 -33.03 12.26 1.06
N ASN A 237 -34.08 12.48 0.27
CA ASN A 237 -35.09 13.49 0.54
C ASN A 237 -36.29 12.87 1.24
N PHE A 238 -36.63 13.42 2.40
CA PHE A 238 -37.80 13.05 3.18
C PHE A 238 -38.89 14.12 3.03
N ASP A 239 -40.05 13.84 3.62
CA ASP A 239 -41.17 14.78 3.65
C ASP A 239 -40.82 16.07 4.40
N ASN A 240 -41.62 17.12 4.18
CA ASN A 240 -41.45 18.44 4.79
C ASN A 240 -40.08 19.10 4.53
N GLY A 241 -39.36 18.67 3.48
CA GLY A 241 -38.08 19.24 3.07
C GLY A 241 -36.89 18.82 3.93
N ALA A 242 -37.06 17.83 4.81
CA ALA A 242 -35.96 17.21 5.54
C ALA A 242 -35.09 16.37 4.59
N TYR A 243 -33.78 16.32 4.85
CA TYR A 243 -32.88 15.47 4.07
C TYR A 243 -31.67 15.05 4.86
N TRP A 244 -31.11 13.91 4.47
CA TRP A 244 -29.76 13.47 4.84
C TRP A 244 -28.95 13.29 3.56
N GLY A 245 -27.67 13.61 3.55
CA GLY A 245 -26.87 13.45 2.35
C GLY A 245 -25.38 13.62 2.52
N ILE A 246 -24.66 13.38 1.43
CA ILE A 246 -23.21 13.53 1.35
C ILE A 246 -22.93 14.61 0.31
N ARG A 247 -22.28 15.70 0.75
CA ARG A 247 -21.87 16.80 -0.13
C ARG A 247 -20.40 16.64 -0.48
N TYR A 248 -20.14 16.48 -1.76
CA TYR A 248 -18.81 16.39 -2.34
C TYR A 248 -18.42 17.74 -2.94
N THR A 249 -17.26 18.27 -2.55
CA THR A 249 -16.70 19.51 -3.10
C THR A 249 -15.28 19.26 -3.59
N LEU A 250 -15.08 19.36 -4.91
CA LEU A 250 -13.78 19.28 -5.56
C LEU A 250 -13.31 20.70 -5.93
N PRO A 251 -12.33 21.27 -5.21
CA PRO A 251 -11.82 22.60 -5.53
C PRO A 251 -11.31 22.69 -6.96
N ARG A 252 -11.54 23.85 -7.58
CA ARG A 252 -11.02 24.18 -8.92
C ARG A 252 -9.49 24.30 -8.89
N GLY A 253 -8.87 24.14 -10.06
CA GLY A 253 -7.41 24.18 -10.21
C GLY A 253 -6.78 22.79 -10.06
N ASP A 254 -5.55 22.77 -9.57
CA ASP A 254 -4.70 21.57 -9.51
C ASP A 254 -4.78 20.88 -8.13
N SER A 255 -6.00 20.70 -7.60
CA SER A 255 -6.24 20.07 -6.30
C SER A 255 -6.60 18.58 -6.45
N TYR A 256 -5.92 17.73 -5.68
CA TYR A 256 -6.23 16.31 -5.52
C TYR A 256 -7.11 16.01 -4.28
N ASN A 257 -7.52 17.05 -3.54
CA ASN A 257 -8.34 16.93 -2.34
C ASN A 257 -9.82 17.06 -2.68
N LEU A 258 -10.63 16.07 -2.33
CA LEU A 258 -12.08 16.09 -2.35
C LEU A 258 -12.61 16.28 -0.93
N ARG A 259 -13.35 17.36 -0.66
CA ARG A 259 -14.06 17.50 0.61
C ARG A 259 -15.37 16.72 0.57
N MET A 260 -15.63 15.94 1.60
CA MET A 260 -16.82 15.11 1.79
C MET A 260 -17.48 15.47 3.12
N ASP A 261 -18.58 16.21 3.06
CA ASP A 261 -19.36 16.59 4.24
C ASP A 261 -20.62 15.72 4.34
N ILE A 262 -20.83 15.10 5.50
CA ILE A 262 -22.14 14.55 5.84
C ILE A 262 -23.02 15.72 6.24
N VAL A 263 -24.11 15.93 5.52
CA VAL A 263 -25.02 17.07 5.70
C VAL A 263 -26.44 16.59 5.95
N GLN A 264 -27.16 17.32 6.79
CA GLN A 264 -28.56 17.02 7.08
C GLN A 264 -29.35 18.29 7.39
N LYS A 265 -30.66 18.20 7.20
CA LYS A 265 -31.61 19.26 7.54
C LYS A 265 -32.87 18.64 8.14
N ASP A 266 -33.28 19.13 9.29
CA ASP A 266 -34.52 18.73 9.99
C ASP A 266 -34.65 17.21 10.26
N MET A 267 -33.54 16.45 10.20
CA MET A 267 -33.55 14.99 10.39
C MET A 267 -33.91 14.57 11.81
N ASN A 268 -33.65 15.41 12.81
CA ASN A 268 -34.08 15.21 14.19
C ASN A 268 -35.60 15.11 14.36
N LYS A 269 -36.39 15.59 13.39
CA LYS A 269 -37.87 15.46 13.36
C LYS A 269 -38.32 14.18 12.65
N VAL A 270 -37.47 13.60 11.80
CA VAL A 270 -37.76 12.40 11.00
C VAL A 270 -37.33 11.14 11.75
N LEU A 271 -36.19 11.20 12.44
CA LEU A 271 -35.58 10.09 13.15
C LEU A 271 -35.05 10.56 14.50
N SER A 272 -35.46 9.88 15.58
CA SER A 272 -34.89 10.03 16.91
C SER A 272 -34.16 8.74 17.28
N SER A 273 -32.82 8.79 17.38
CA SER A 273 -31.98 7.66 17.75
C SER A 273 -31.00 8.07 18.84
N ASN A 274 -30.80 7.20 19.82
CA ASN A 274 -29.77 7.36 20.86
C ASN A 274 -28.38 6.91 20.38
N ASN A 275 -28.30 6.26 19.20
CA ASN A 275 -27.04 5.92 18.59
C ASN A 275 -26.36 7.21 18.09
N THR A 276 -25.13 7.43 18.53
CA THR A 276 -24.29 8.58 18.15
C THR A 276 -23.05 8.17 17.37
N ILE A 277 -22.96 6.90 16.97
CA ILE A 277 -21.81 6.32 16.27
C ILE A 277 -22.10 6.30 14.77
N LEU A 278 -21.38 7.13 14.02
CA LEU A 278 -21.35 7.05 12.57
C LEU A 278 -20.27 6.05 12.15
N GLY A 279 -20.68 4.89 11.67
CA GLY A 279 -19.76 3.90 11.10
C GLY A 279 -19.24 4.37 9.73
N PHE A 280 -17.98 4.05 9.44
CA PHE A 280 -17.30 4.34 8.19
C PHE A 280 -16.66 3.06 7.68
N HIS A 281 -17.08 2.62 6.50
CA HIS A 281 -16.60 1.40 5.87
C HIS A 281 -15.94 1.76 4.55
N TRP A 282 -14.65 1.44 4.43
CA TRP A 282 -13.90 1.69 3.22
C TRP A 282 -13.20 0.43 2.75
N GLN A 283 -13.57 -0.01 1.55
CA GLN A 283 -12.91 -1.09 0.84
C GLN A 283 -12.36 -0.56 -0.48
N GLN A 284 -11.12 -0.91 -0.81
CA GLN A 284 -10.53 -0.64 -2.12
C GLN A 284 -9.66 -1.80 -2.60
N GLN A 285 -9.91 -2.25 -3.81
CA GLN A 285 -9.01 -3.12 -4.56
C GLN A 285 -7.98 -2.28 -5.31
N LEU A 286 -6.71 -2.50 -5.00
CA LEU A 286 -5.61 -1.76 -5.58
C LEU A 286 -5.29 -2.28 -6.98
N ALA A 287 -5.65 -1.51 -8.00
CA ALA A 287 -5.32 -1.81 -9.38
C ALA A 287 -3.82 -1.63 -9.66
N ARG A 288 -3.24 -2.55 -10.43
CA ARG A 288 -1.87 -2.50 -10.91
C ARG A 288 -1.71 -1.37 -11.95
N GLN A 289 -0.71 -0.53 -11.78
CA GLN A 289 -0.40 0.60 -12.66
C GLN A 289 0.97 0.46 -13.36
N GLU A 290 1.85 -0.39 -12.84
CA GLU A 290 3.23 -0.51 -13.28
C GLU A 290 3.53 -1.89 -13.89
N LYS A 291 4.50 -1.94 -14.81
CA LYS A 291 4.96 -3.21 -15.39
C LYS A 291 5.60 -4.12 -14.34
N GLY A 292 6.27 -3.56 -13.34
CA GLY A 292 6.92 -4.31 -12.26
C GLY A 292 5.99 -4.70 -11.12
N ARG A 293 5.15 -5.74 -11.28
CA ARG A 293 4.18 -6.17 -10.25
C ARG A 293 4.82 -6.36 -8.86
N MET A 294 5.91 -7.11 -8.76
CA MET A 294 6.53 -7.43 -7.47
C MET A 294 6.97 -6.18 -6.71
N PHE A 295 7.48 -5.18 -7.44
CA PHE A 295 7.96 -3.95 -6.82
C PHE A 295 6.79 -3.05 -6.41
N GLU A 296 5.78 -2.92 -7.28
CA GLU A 296 4.56 -2.17 -6.98
C GLU A 296 3.84 -2.75 -5.76
N GLU A 297 3.68 -4.07 -5.70
CA GLU A 297 3.04 -4.79 -4.58
C GLU A 297 3.79 -4.60 -3.25
N ARG A 298 5.13 -4.69 -3.27
CA ARG A 298 5.99 -4.54 -2.09
C ARG A 298 6.07 -3.10 -1.55
N GLN A 299 5.77 -2.12 -2.39
CA GLN A 299 5.73 -0.70 -2.00
C GLN A 299 4.29 -0.22 -1.75
N SER A 300 3.30 -1.11 -1.92
CA SER A 300 1.90 -0.81 -1.64
C SER A 300 1.53 -1.27 -0.24
N GLY A 301 0.71 -0.51 0.47
CA GLY A 301 0.32 -0.86 1.84
C GLY A 301 -0.79 0.02 2.41
N LEU A 302 -1.31 -0.41 3.55
CA LEU A 302 -2.27 0.36 4.35
C LEU A 302 -1.49 1.08 5.46
N PHE A 303 -1.58 2.40 5.46
CA PHE A 303 -0.95 3.29 6.44
C PHE A 303 -2.03 4.04 7.21
N TYR A 304 -1.78 4.38 8.46
CA TYR A 304 -2.67 5.22 9.25
C TYR A 304 -1.87 6.03 10.26
N LYS A 305 -2.47 7.13 10.74
CA LYS A 305 -1.87 7.98 11.76
C LYS A 305 -2.77 8.11 12.97
N PHE A 306 -2.21 7.91 14.16
CA PHE A 306 -2.91 8.25 15.40
C PHE A 306 -3.08 9.76 15.55
N ALA A 307 -4.24 10.21 16.05
CA ALA A 307 -4.46 11.63 16.33
C ALA A 307 -3.45 12.14 17.37
N GLY A 308 -2.59 13.08 16.96
CA GLY A 308 -1.47 13.56 17.78
C GLY A 308 -0.32 12.57 18.00
N GLY A 309 -0.28 11.44 17.28
CA GLY A 309 0.74 10.40 17.41
C GLY A 309 1.50 10.12 16.10
N ASP A 310 2.19 8.97 16.05
CA ASP A 310 3.01 8.56 14.92
C ASP A 310 2.18 7.90 13.79
N VAL A 311 2.82 7.76 12.63
CA VAL A 311 2.31 7.01 11.47
C VAL A 311 2.73 5.56 11.59
N GLU A 312 1.77 4.65 11.49
CA GLU A 312 1.99 3.19 11.45
C GLU A 312 1.45 2.61 10.14
N ASN A 313 1.79 1.35 9.87
CA ASN A 313 1.36 0.64 8.69
C ASN A 313 1.25 -0.86 8.93
N LEU A 314 0.32 -1.50 8.21
CA LEU A 314 0.25 -2.95 8.13
C LEU A 314 1.42 -3.51 7.33
N ASN A 315 1.67 -4.81 7.48
CA ASN A 315 2.72 -5.48 6.74
C ASN A 315 2.53 -5.36 5.21
N GLU A 316 3.54 -4.86 4.51
CA GLU A 316 3.50 -4.71 3.05
C GLU A 316 3.82 -6.01 2.30
N GLY A 317 4.38 -7.03 2.95
CA GLY A 317 4.86 -8.26 2.30
C GLY A 317 3.98 -9.49 2.46
N LYS A 318 2.94 -9.44 3.30
CA LYS A 318 2.00 -10.54 3.56
C LYS A 318 0.63 -10.02 3.96
N ASP A 319 -0.34 -10.93 4.03
CA ASP A 319 -1.65 -10.63 4.61
C ASP A 319 -1.51 -10.23 6.07
N ASP A 320 -2.29 -9.24 6.48
CA ASP A 320 -2.24 -8.66 7.82
C ASP A 320 -3.60 -8.13 8.24
N LYS A 321 -3.87 -8.20 9.54
CA LYS A 321 -5.09 -7.68 10.16
C LYS A 321 -4.72 -7.06 11.50
N GLU A 322 -5.18 -5.83 11.72
CA GLU A 322 -4.98 -5.12 12.98
C GLU A 322 -6.27 -4.47 13.45
N GLU A 323 -6.55 -4.59 14.73
CA GLU A 323 -7.67 -3.92 15.40
C GLU A 323 -7.09 -2.79 16.25
N ARG A 324 -7.56 -1.55 16.07
CA ARG A 324 -7.03 -0.37 16.74
C ARG A 324 -8.12 0.36 17.51
N GLN A 325 -8.12 0.16 18.83
CA GLN A 325 -8.97 0.88 19.78
C GLN A 325 -8.33 2.22 20.21
N ALA A 326 -7.93 3.03 19.24
CA ALA A 326 -7.32 4.33 19.49
C ALA A 326 -7.71 5.34 18.41
N LYS A 327 -7.59 6.64 18.75
CA LYS A 327 -8.01 7.72 17.86
C LYS A 327 -7.13 7.79 16.61
N ILE A 328 -7.73 7.69 15.43
CA ILE A 328 -7.05 7.77 14.12
C ILE A 328 -7.40 9.07 13.41
N ARG A 329 -6.38 9.81 12.95
CA ARG A 329 -6.56 11.06 12.20
C ARG A 329 -6.86 10.80 10.71
N TRP A 330 -6.07 9.93 10.10
CA TRP A 330 -6.19 9.60 8.70
C TRP A 330 -5.80 8.15 8.42
N ILE A 331 -6.36 7.62 7.33
CA ILE A 331 -6.14 6.26 6.83
C ILE A 331 -5.79 6.37 5.35
N ALA A 332 -4.75 5.67 4.89
CA ALA A 332 -4.25 5.72 3.54
C ALA A 332 -4.09 4.33 2.92
N PHE A 333 -4.64 4.18 1.72
CA PHE A 333 -4.35 3.06 0.84
C PHE A 333 -3.32 3.52 -0.18
N LYS A 334 -2.08 3.12 0.06
CA LYS A 334 -0.90 3.50 -0.71
C LYS A 334 -0.63 2.45 -1.79
N ASN A 335 -0.47 2.92 -3.03
CA ASN A 335 0.27 2.26 -4.10
C ASN A 335 1.70 2.83 -4.16
N GLN A 336 2.62 2.23 -4.93
CA GLN A 336 4.00 2.70 -5.12
C GLN A 336 4.08 4.21 -5.40
N PHE A 337 3.33 4.71 -6.39
CA PHE A 337 3.39 6.11 -6.82
C PHE A 337 2.15 6.95 -6.50
N PHE A 338 1.06 6.33 -6.07
CA PHE A 338 -0.20 7.03 -5.83
C PHE A 338 -0.81 6.59 -4.50
N SER A 339 -1.60 7.46 -3.88
CA SER A 339 -2.33 7.10 -2.66
C SER A 339 -3.74 7.67 -2.69
N THR A 340 -4.67 6.90 -2.12
CA THR A 340 -5.95 7.41 -1.63
C THR A 340 -5.83 7.58 -0.12
N ILE A 341 -6.14 8.76 0.42
CA ILE A 341 -6.03 9.06 1.85
C ILE A 341 -7.32 9.70 2.32
N VAL A 342 -7.93 9.16 3.37
CA VAL A 342 -9.11 9.72 4.02
C VAL A 342 -8.68 10.37 5.32
N PHE A 343 -8.95 11.67 5.44
CA PHE A 343 -8.76 12.46 6.64
C PHE A 343 -10.10 12.70 7.29
N SER A 344 -10.18 12.49 8.61
CA SER A 344 -11.35 12.89 9.36
C SER A 344 -11.10 14.15 10.17
N ARG A 345 -11.96 15.16 10.01
CA ARG A 345 -11.89 16.43 10.76
C ARG A 345 -12.07 16.17 12.26
N ARG A 346 -12.92 15.21 12.60
CA ARG A 346 -12.99 14.60 13.94
C ARG A 346 -12.33 13.24 13.88
N PRO A 347 -11.27 12.96 14.65
CA PRO A 347 -10.59 11.66 14.59
C PRO A 347 -11.58 10.50 14.69
N PHE A 348 -11.34 9.44 13.91
CA PHE A 348 -12.02 8.17 14.14
C PHE A 348 -11.68 7.68 15.53
N ASN A 349 -12.65 7.21 16.30
CA ASN A 349 -12.46 6.76 17.68
C ASN A 349 -11.75 5.40 17.74
N GLN A 350 -12.04 4.55 16.76
CA GLN A 350 -11.43 3.24 16.54
C GLN A 350 -11.41 2.93 15.05
N ALA A 351 -10.53 2.02 14.65
CA ALA A 351 -10.49 1.50 13.29
C ALA A 351 -9.90 0.09 13.25
N ASP A 352 -10.52 -0.79 12.47
CA ASP A 352 -10.06 -2.11 12.17
C ASP A 352 -9.60 -2.17 10.71
N PHE A 353 -8.44 -2.78 10.50
CA PHE A 353 -7.74 -2.80 9.22
C PHE A 353 -7.50 -4.22 8.77
N THR A 354 -7.75 -4.48 7.48
CA THR A 354 -7.41 -5.73 6.83
C THR A 354 -6.69 -5.45 5.51
N SER A 355 -5.57 -6.14 5.29
CA SER A 355 -4.79 -6.10 4.05
C SER A 355 -4.59 -7.52 3.55
N THR A 356 -5.08 -7.81 2.34
CA THR A 356 -4.87 -9.12 1.69
C THR A 356 -4.19 -8.96 0.35
N ILE A 357 -3.19 -9.79 0.07
CA ILE A 357 -2.48 -9.82 -1.21
C ILE A 357 -3.32 -10.59 -2.23
N GLU A 358 -3.60 -9.94 -3.36
CA GLU A 358 -4.41 -10.53 -4.41
C GLU A 358 -3.51 -11.26 -5.41
N LYS A 359 -3.88 -12.48 -5.79
CA LYS A 359 -3.07 -13.29 -6.74
C LYS A 359 -3.35 -12.95 -8.20
N ASN A 360 -4.41 -12.18 -8.47
CA ASN A 360 -4.81 -11.73 -9.79
C ASN A 360 -3.68 -10.93 -10.50
N ARG A 361 -3.70 -10.88 -11.84
CA ARG A 361 -2.76 -10.10 -12.65
C ARG A 361 -3.01 -8.59 -12.61
N ASP A 362 -4.29 -8.19 -12.55
CA ASP A 362 -4.71 -6.78 -12.68
C ASP A 362 -4.80 -6.05 -11.34
N PHE A 363 -4.86 -6.79 -10.23
CA PHE A 363 -5.00 -6.25 -8.88
C PHE A 363 -3.87 -6.77 -7.99
N LEU A 364 -3.39 -5.91 -7.09
CA LEU A 364 -2.25 -6.21 -6.22
C LEU A 364 -2.70 -6.63 -4.82
N LYS A 365 -3.61 -5.86 -4.24
CA LYS A 365 -4.07 -6.01 -2.85
C LYS A 365 -5.52 -5.57 -2.72
N ASN A 366 -6.21 -6.10 -1.73
CA ASN A 366 -7.50 -5.60 -1.28
C ASN A 366 -7.34 -5.08 0.15
N PHE A 367 -7.75 -3.84 0.36
CA PHE A 367 -7.73 -3.18 1.66
C PHE A 367 -9.16 -2.97 2.14
N THR A 368 -9.39 -3.27 3.41
CA THR A 368 -10.66 -3.00 4.08
C THR A 368 -10.37 -2.25 5.37
N THR A 369 -11.20 -1.25 5.65
CA THR A 369 -11.20 -0.48 6.89
C THR A 369 -12.61 -0.31 7.40
N GLU A 370 -12.80 -0.63 8.68
CA GLU A 370 -14.03 -0.36 9.41
C GLU A 370 -13.67 0.59 10.55
N ALA A 371 -14.18 1.82 10.53
CA ALA A 371 -13.86 2.83 11.52
C ALA A 371 -15.13 3.52 11.99
N GLU A 372 -15.04 4.23 13.12
CA GLU A 372 -16.20 4.87 13.73
C GLU A 372 -15.89 6.30 14.13
N VAL A 373 -16.85 7.20 13.93
CA VAL A 373 -16.82 8.57 14.45
C VAL A 373 -17.96 8.72 15.46
N ASN A 374 -17.61 9.00 16.71
CA ASN A 374 -18.58 9.18 17.78
C ASN A 374 -19.14 10.62 17.80
N ASP A 375 -20.11 10.84 18.69
CA ASP A 375 -20.73 12.14 18.93
C ASP A 375 -21.46 12.72 17.70
N TYR A 376 -22.07 11.85 16.90
CA TYR A 376 -23.00 12.24 15.85
C TYR A 376 -24.20 12.98 16.44
N ASN A 377 -24.50 14.16 15.88
CA ASN A 377 -25.58 15.02 16.35
C ASN A 377 -26.62 15.27 15.25
N TRP A 378 -27.85 14.76 15.45
CA TRP A 378 -29.00 14.91 14.55
C TRP A 378 -29.48 16.36 14.35
N SER A 379 -29.07 17.29 15.22
CA SER A 379 -29.41 18.72 15.12
C SER A 379 -28.34 19.55 14.42
N ALA A 380 -27.12 19.02 14.24
CA ALA A 380 -26.07 19.71 13.51
C ALA A 380 -26.33 19.65 12.00
N SER A 381 -26.15 20.75 11.28
CA SER A 381 -26.30 20.77 9.81
C SER A 381 -25.21 19.97 9.08
N THR A 382 -24.02 19.93 9.67
CA THR A 382 -22.88 19.12 9.21
C THR A 382 -22.32 18.31 10.38
N PRO A 383 -22.87 17.12 10.67
CA PRO A 383 -22.44 16.31 11.82
C PRO A 383 -21.03 15.74 11.68
N ALA A 384 -20.56 15.44 10.46
CA ALA A 384 -19.22 14.91 10.21
C ALA A 384 -18.66 15.45 8.88
N SER A 385 -17.34 15.63 8.82
CA SER A 385 -16.62 16.12 7.65
C SER A 385 -15.32 15.37 7.45
N PHE A 386 -15.06 14.99 6.21
CA PHE A 386 -13.88 14.27 5.77
C PHE A 386 -13.25 15.01 4.60
N ASP A 387 -11.93 14.87 4.44
CA ASP A 387 -11.24 15.24 3.22
C ASP A 387 -10.61 13.97 2.64
N VAL A 388 -10.66 13.79 1.32
CA VAL A 388 -10.12 12.61 0.63
C VAL A 388 -9.08 13.07 -0.38
N PHE A 389 -7.81 12.74 -0.16
CA PHE A 389 -6.75 12.96 -1.14
C PHE A 389 -6.68 11.75 -2.08
N MET A 390 -6.72 12.01 -3.38
CA MET A 390 -6.59 10.99 -4.43
C MET A 390 -5.55 11.48 -5.43
N GLY A 391 -4.29 11.10 -5.25
CA GLY A 391 -3.23 11.74 -6.01
C GLY A 391 -1.87 11.06 -5.93
N PRO A 392 -0.86 11.70 -6.54
CA PRO A 392 0.51 11.19 -6.60
C PRO A 392 1.25 11.34 -5.27
N ASN A 393 2.16 10.41 -5.00
CA ASN A 393 3.07 10.40 -3.86
C ASN A 393 4.25 11.35 -4.08
N LEU A 394 3.96 12.63 -4.29
CA LEU A 394 4.97 13.68 -4.46
C LEU A 394 5.34 14.29 -3.10
N TYR A 395 6.63 14.33 -2.78
CA TYR A 395 7.08 14.87 -1.50
C TYR A 395 6.63 16.33 -1.26
N PRO A 396 6.82 17.27 -2.21
CA PRO A 396 6.36 18.65 -2.01
C PRO A 396 4.84 18.74 -1.82
N LEU A 397 4.08 17.96 -2.59
CA LEU A 397 2.62 17.95 -2.53
C LEU A 397 2.14 17.45 -1.16
N LEU A 398 2.62 16.30 -0.70
CA LEU A 398 2.23 15.71 0.59
C LEU A 398 2.68 16.58 1.77
N SER A 399 3.89 17.16 1.71
CA SER A 399 4.38 18.08 2.76
C SER A 399 3.59 19.38 2.86
N HIS A 400 2.93 19.80 1.77
CA HIS A 400 2.13 21.01 1.76
C HIS A 400 0.71 20.77 2.30
N GLN A 401 0.25 19.51 2.38
CA GLN A 401 -1.12 19.22 2.79
C GLN A 401 -1.44 19.59 4.23
N ASP A 402 -0.46 19.56 5.13
CA ASP A 402 -0.63 20.01 6.51
C ASP A 402 -1.17 21.46 6.56
N LYS A 403 -0.64 22.32 5.66
CA LYS A 403 -1.05 23.71 5.54
C LYS A 403 -2.38 23.89 4.80
N VAL A 404 -2.69 23.02 3.84
CA VAL A 404 -3.93 23.10 3.04
C VAL A 404 -5.12 22.63 3.85
N LEU A 405 -4.95 21.53 4.58
CA LEU A 405 -6.01 20.92 5.36
C LEU A 405 -6.19 21.62 6.72
N ASP A 406 -5.12 22.15 7.32
CA ASP A 406 -5.14 22.85 8.62
C ASP A 406 -5.95 22.10 9.68
N MET A 407 -5.45 20.94 10.08
CA MET A 407 -6.12 20.02 11.01
C MET A 407 -5.68 20.22 12.48
N GLY A 408 -4.84 21.23 12.75
CA GLY A 408 -4.31 21.52 14.09
C GLY A 408 -3.20 20.59 14.57
N GLU A 409 -2.69 19.70 13.72
CA GLU A 409 -1.57 18.79 13.99
C GLU A 409 -0.77 18.52 12.69
N ASP A 410 0.49 18.09 12.83
CA ASP A 410 1.31 17.64 11.71
C ASP A 410 0.78 16.28 11.22
N LEU A 411 0.39 16.15 9.96
CA LEU A 411 -0.17 14.92 9.41
C LEU A 411 0.91 13.92 9.01
N ASP A 412 2.20 14.31 8.99
CA ASP A 412 3.33 13.46 8.64
C ASP A 412 3.18 12.71 7.30
N LEU A 413 2.40 13.24 6.35
CA LEU A 413 2.03 12.52 5.12
C LEU A 413 3.22 12.10 4.26
N THR A 414 4.35 12.81 4.38
CA THR A 414 5.58 12.43 3.69
C THR A 414 6.01 11.01 4.06
N ARG A 415 5.63 10.46 5.22
CA ARG A 415 5.94 9.10 5.69
C ARG A 415 5.41 8.02 4.75
N LEU A 416 4.37 8.31 3.97
CA LEU A 416 3.89 7.44 2.89
C LEU A 416 4.96 7.17 1.83
N ILE A 417 5.93 8.07 1.65
CA ILE A 417 7.05 7.87 0.74
C ILE A 417 8.16 7.08 1.48
N PRO A 418 8.52 5.87 1.00
CA PRO A 418 9.47 4.99 1.65
C PRO A 418 10.91 5.45 1.43
N LEU A 419 11.30 6.51 2.11
CA LEU A 419 12.64 7.13 2.05
C LEU A 419 13.70 6.46 2.94
N GLY A 420 13.38 5.27 3.47
CA GLY A 420 14.26 4.50 4.36
C GLY A 420 14.20 4.92 5.83
N TRP A 421 15.11 4.37 6.63
CA TRP A 421 15.24 4.66 8.07
C TRP A 421 15.56 6.13 8.34
N SER A 422 15.33 6.59 9.57
CA SER A 422 15.41 8.02 9.95
C SER A 422 16.67 8.74 9.48
N LEU A 423 17.85 8.09 9.54
CA LEU A 423 19.11 8.67 9.05
C LEU A 423 19.09 8.91 7.53
N PHE A 424 18.63 7.93 6.75
CA PHE A 424 18.60 8.02 5.28
C PHE A 424 17.49 8.95 4.82
N ARG A 425 16.36 8.96 5.54
CA ARG A 425 15.27 9.91 5.34
C ARG A 425 15.75 11.34 5.48
N TRP A 426 16.52 11.65 6.53
CA TRP A 426 17.10 12.98 6.74
C TRP A 426 18.00 13.42 5.57
N ILE A 427 18.83 12.52 5.04
CA ILE A 427 19.66 12.80 3.85
C ILE A 427 18.76 13.08 2.64
N ASN A 428 17.74 12.25 2.44
CA ASN A 428 16.83 12.39 1.30
C ASN A 428 16.03 13.69 1.35
N THR A 429 15.45 14.04 2.49
CA THR A 429 14.58 15.21 2.62
C THR A 429 15.34 16.54 2.62
N LEU A 430 16.54 16.60 3.22
CA LEU A 430 17.29 17.85 3.31
C LEU A 430 18.22 18.11 2.12
N ILE A 431 18.74 17.05 1.50
CA ILE A 431 19.78 17.19 0.48
C ILE A 431 19.27 16.70 -0.89
N ILE A 432 18.84 15.45 -0.99
CA ILE A 432 18.58 14.83 -2.29
C ILE A 432 17.34 15.42 -2.97
N ILE A 433 16.18 15.42 -2.28
CA ILE A 433 14.90 15.87 -2.84
C ILE A 433 14.93 17.35 -3.25
N PRO A 434 15.43 18.31 -2.43
CA PRO A 434 15.47 19.71 -2.82
C PRO A 434 16.34 19.96 -4.06
N ILE A 435 17.51 19.32 -4.13
CA ILE A 435 18.41 19.46 -5.27
C ILE A 435 17.82 18.82 -6.51
N PHE A 436 17.25 17.61 -6.38
CA PHE A 436 16.61 16.92 -7.49
C PHE A 436 15.41 17.71 -8.04
N THR A 437 14.58 18.26 -7.15
CA THR A 437 13.43 19.11 -7.52
C THR A 437 13.90 20.39 -8.22
N PHE A 438 14.95 21.04 -7.70
CA PHE A 438 15.54 22.22 -8.32
C PHE A 438 16.07 21.92 -9.73
N LEU A 439 16.83 20.84 -9.89
CA LEU A 439 17.38 20.44 -11.19
C LEU A 439 16.29 20.02 -12.18
N GLY A 440 15.23 19.34 -11.72
CA GLY A 440 14.08 18.98 -12.52
C GLY A 440 13.27 20.20 -12.98
N GLY A 441 13.16 21.23 -12.12
CA GLY A 441 12.51 22.51 -12.44
C GLY A 441 13.19 23.30 -13.57
N LEU A 442 14.42 22.97 -13.95
CA LEU A 442 15.12 23.56 -15.09
C LEU A 442 14.64 23.02 -16.46
N GLY A 443 13.71 22.05 -16.47
CA GLY A 443 13.21 21.44 -17.71
C GLY A 443 14.21 20.49 -18.38
N LEU A 444 15.23 20.03 -17.64
CA LEU A 444 16.21 19.06 -18.13
C LEU A 444 15.61 17.66 -18.18
N ASN A 445 16.07 16.82 -19.12
CA ASN A 445 15.73 15.40 -19.11
C ASN A 445 16.19 14.76 -17.79
N TYR A 446 15.34 13.94 -17.17
CA TYR A 446 15.61 13.35 -15.86
C TYR A 446 16.87 12.47 -15.80
N GLY A 447 17.30 11.86 -16.91
CA GLY A 447 18.61 11.18 -16.98
C GLY A 447 19.80 12.14 -16.83
N ILE A 448 19.68 13.38 -17.32
CA ILE A 448 20.67 14.43 -17.10
C ILE A 448 20.59 14.95 -15.66
N VAL A 449 19.38 15.07 -15.10
CA VAL A 449 19.19 15.43 -13.68
C VAL A 449 19.91 14.44 -12.77
N ILE A 450 19.76 13.13 -13.02
CA ILE A 450 20.48 12.08 -12.27
C ILE A 450 22.00 12.24 -12.42
N LEU A 451 22.49 12.55 -13.62
CA LEU A 451 23.92 12.79 -13.86
C LEU A 451 24.46 13.97 -13.04
N LEU A 452 23.77 15.11 -13.10
CA LEU A 452 24.15 16.31 -12.36
C LEU A 452 24.10 16.09 -10.85
N LEU A 453 23.06 15.40 -10.36
CA LEU A 453 22.97 15.01 -8.95
C LEU A 453 24.13 14.10 -8.54
N THR A 454 24.50 13.13 -9.38
CA THR A 454 25.64 12.23 -9.12
C THR A 454 26.95 12.99 -9.06
N ILE A 455 27.18 13.92 -9.99
CA ILE A 455 28.36 14.80 -10.00
C ILE A 455 28.41 15.65 -8.73
N PHE A 456 27.28 16.26 -8.35
CA PHE A 456 27.18 17.05 -7.12
C PHE A 456 27.57 16.24 -5.88
N ILE A 457 27.01 15.05 -5.70
CA ILE A 457 27.35 14.16 -4.57
C ILE A 457 28.85 13.83 -4.58
N LYS A 458 29.41 13.51 -5.76
CA LYS A 458 30.84 13.19 -5.89
C LYS A 458 31.74 14.39 -5.59
N LEU A 459 31.33 15.60 -5.94
CA LEU A 459 32.06 16.83 -5.63
C LEU A 459 32.08 17.11 -4.11
N VAL A 460 30.94 16.93 -3.43
CA VAL A 460 30.86 17.08 -1.97
C VAL A 460 31.76 16.04 -1.26
N LEU A 461 31.80 14.81 -1.77
CA LEU A 461 32.63 13.73 -1.21
C LEU A 461 34.09 13.76 -1.69
N TYR A 462 34.42 14.57 -2.69
CA TYR A 462 35.75 14.67 -3.28
C TYR A 462 36.90 14.84 -2.27
N PRO A 463 36.86 15.77 -1.29
CA PRO A 463 37.96 15.95 -0.35
C PRO A 463 38.27 14.68 0.46
N LEU A 464 37.26 13.86 0.72
CA LEU A 464 37.41 12.59 1.43
C LEU A 464 37.92 11.48 0.52
N SER A 465 37.37 11.36 -0.68
CA SER A 465 37.87 10.43 -1.71
C SER A 465 39.33 10.69 -2.03
N TYR A 466 39.74 11.96 -2.15
CA TYR A 466 41.13 12.36 -2.39
C TYR A 466 42.07 11.87 -1.29
N LYS A 467 41.69 12.04 -0.01
CA LYS A 467 42.48 11.50 1.13
C LYS A 467 42.63 9.99 1.07
N SER A 468 41.58 9.27 0.65
CA SER A 468 41.66 7.82 0.50
C SER A 468 42.54 7.40 -0.67
N LEU A 469 42.44 8.07 -1.83
CA LEU A 469 43.31 7.83 -2.98
C LEU A 469 44.79 8.04 -2.63
N ILE A 470 45.12 9.08 -1.84
CA ILE A 470 46.47 9.26 -1.29
C ILE A 470 46.88 8.06 -0.43
N SER A 471 46.01 7.60 0.47
CA SER A 471 46.33 6.45 1.32
C SER A 471 46.58 5.19 0.50
N GLN A 472 45.78 4.95 -0.54
CA GLN A 472 45.95 3.82 -1.45
C GLN A 472 47.26 3.92 -2.23
N ALA A 473 47.65 5.12 -2.68
CA ALA A 473 48.94 5.35 -3.32
C ALA A 473 50.11 5.00 -2.38
N LYS A 474 50.03 5.37 -1.09
CA LYS A 474 51.03 4.96 -0.09
C LYS A 474 51.11 3.44 0.07
N MET A 475 49.96 2.75 0.07
CA MET A 475 49.93 1.28 0.18
C MET A 475 50.53 0.60 -1.06
N ARG A 476 50.27 1.14 -2.26
CA ARG A 476 50.87 0.67 -3.51
C ARG A 476 52.39 0.84 -3.51
N ILE A 477 52.91 1.94 -2.96
CA ILE A 477 54.36 2.15 -2.80
C ILE A 477 54.98 1.13 -1.83
N LEU A 478 54.26 0.75 -0.77
CA LEU A 478 54.72 -0.23 0.24
C LEU A 478 54.49 -1.70 -0.17
N ALA A 479 53.74 -1.95 -1.24
CA ALA A 479 53.47 -3.29 -1.77
C ALA A 479 54.72 -4.18 -1.95
N PRO A 480 55.83 -3.71 -2.56
CA PRO A 480 57.05 -4.53 -2.69
C PRO A 480 57.66 -4.88 -1.32
N ASP A 481 57.67 -3.94 -0.38
CA ASP A 481 58.21 -4.16 0.97
C ASP A 481 57.37 -5.19 1.75
N ILE A 482 56.05 -5.17 1.56
CA ILE A 482 55.13 -6.16 2.13
C ILE A 482 55.35 -7.54 1.50
N LYS A 483 55.59 -7.61 0.19
CA LYS A 483 55.90 -8.87 -0.48
C LYS A 483 57.19 -9.47 0.06
N ALA A 484 58.26 -8.67 0.17
CA ALA A 484 59.52 -9.10 0.77
C ALA A 484 59.35 -9.55 2.23
N LEU A 485 58.47 -8.89 3.00
CA LEU A 485 58.14 -9.30 4.37
C LEU A 485 57.38 -10.64 4.40
N ASN A 486 56.46 -10.86 3.46
CA ASN A 486 55.72 -12.13 3.36
C ASN A 486 56.64 -13.29 2.96
N ASP A 487 57.58 -13.05 2.06
CA ASP A 487 58.58 -14.04 1.61
C ASP A 487 59.57 -14.38 2.73
N LYS A 488 59.89 -13.41 3.60
CA LYS A 488 60.75 -13.62 4.79
C LYS A 488 60.06 -14.41 5.91
N TYR A 489 58.73 -14.41 5.97
CA TYR A 489 57.93 -15.08 7.00
C TYR A 489 56.85 -15.99 6.39
N PRO A 490 57.22 -17.10 5.74
CA PRO A 490 56.27 -18.04 5.16
C PRO A 490 55.59 -18.91 6.23
N GLY A 491 54.49 -19.57 5.85
CA GLY A 491 53.74 -20.51 6.70
C GLY A 491 52.61 -19.89 7.54
N LYS A 492 51.68 -20.74 7.99
CA LYS A 492 50.54 -20.33 8.84
C LYS A 492 50.97 -19.92 10.25
N GLU A 493 52.05 -20.50 10.77
CA GLU A 493 52.59 -20.22 12.10
C GLU A 493 53.11 -18.77 12.24
N ASN A 494 53.66 -18.22 11.15
CA ASN A 494 54.16 -16.85 11.11
C ASN A 494 53.10 -15.83 10.69
N ALA A 495 51.86 -16.24 10.44
CA ALA A 495 50.80 -15.35 9.93
C ALA A 495 50.57 -14.13 10.85
N MET A 496 50.62 -14.34 12.16
CA MET A 496 50.41 -13.30 13.15
C MET A 496 51.60 -12.33 13.23
N THR A 497 52.83 -12.84 13.21
CA THR A 497 54.06 -12.03 13.16
C THR A 497 54.14 -11.21 11.87
N ARG A 498 53.73 -11.80 10.74
CA ARG A 498 53.62 -11.13 9.44
C ARG A 498 52.59 -10.00 9.48
N GLN A 499 51.42 -10.24 10.09
CA GLN A 499 50.40 -9.20 10.27
C GLN A 499 50.92 -8.04 11.14
N GLN A 500 51.58 -8.33 12.27
CA GLN A 500 52.18 -7.31 13.14
C GLN A 500 53.25 -6.48 12.44
N LYS A 501 54.18 -7.11 11.74
CA LYS A 501 55.24 -6.41 11.00
C LYS A 501 54.69 -5.60 9.83
N THR A 502 53.66 -6.10 9.16
CA THR A 502 52.95 -5.37 8.10
C THR A 502 52.28 -4.11 8.66
N MET A 503 51.63 -4.21 9.82
CA MET A 503 51.01 -3.06 10.50
C MET A 503 52.06 -2.05 11.00
N ALA A 504 53.19 -2.52 11.54
CA ALA A 504 54.29 -1.66 11.94
C ALA A 504 54.89 -0.90 10.75
N LEU A 505 55.02 -1.56 9.59
CA LEU A 505 55.47 -0.94 8.35
C LEU A 505 54.49 0.14 7.87
N TYR A 506 53.19 -0.16 7.83
CA TYR A 506 52.17 0.84 7.50
C TYR A 506 52.20 2.05 8.44
N SER A 507 52.31 1.80 9.75
CA SER A 507 52.38 2.85 10.77
C SER A 507 53.60 3.75 10.62
N LYS A 508 54.78 3.16 10.38
CA LYS A 508 56.04 3.89 10.11
C LYS A 508 55.96 4.73 8.84
N ALA A 509 55.39 4.19 7.78
CA ALA A 509 55.24 4.86 6.49
C ALA A 509 54.10 5.88 6.45
N GLY A 510 53.30 5.98 7.52
CA GLY A 510 52.14 6.85 7.55
C GLY A 510 51.02 6.51 6.60
N ALA A 511 50.90 5.22 6.28
CA ALA A 511 49.78 4.62 5.60
C ALA A 511 48.82 4.02 6.64
N SER A 512 47.51 4.01 6.35
CA SER A 512 46.53 3.29 7.15
C SER A 512 45.75 2.35 6.24
N PRO A 513 45.69 1.04 6.55
CA PRO A 513 44.89 0.10 5.79
C PRO A 513 43.38 0.42 5.86
N MET A 514 42.93 1.06 6.95
CA MET A 514 41.52 1.46 7.09
C MET A 514 41.16 2.71 6.29
N SER A 515 42.12 3.57 5.94
CA SER A 515 41.83 4.75 5.13
C SER A 515 41.37 4.40 3.70
N GLY A 516 41.53 3.15 3.26
CA GLY A 516 40.98 2.64 2.00
C GLY A 516 39.46 2.37 2.05
N CYS A 517 38.90 1.99 3.20
CA CYS A 517 37.47 1.69 3.34
C CYS A 517 36.64 2.85 3.88
N VAL A 518 37.27 3.89 4.45
CA VAL A 518 36.58 5.09 4.96
C VAL A 518 35.64 5.75 3.93
N PRO A 519 36.02 5.94 2.64
CA PRO A 519 35.09 6.50 1.66
C PRO A 519 33.88 5.61 1.42
N MET A 520 34.05 4.28 1.43
CA MET A 520 32.96 3.33 1.24
C MET A 520 31.97 3.40 2.41
N LEU A 521 32.48 3.53 3.63
CA LEU A 521 31.65 3.61 4.83
C LEU A 521 30.85 4.92 4.89
N LEU A 522 31.43 6.05 4.47
CA LEU A 522 30.69 7.31 4.39
C LEU A 522 29.76 7.39 3.16
N GLN A 523 30.10 6.68 2.08
CA GLN A 523 29.24 6.59 0.90
C GLN A 523 28.00 5.73 1.18
N LEU A 524 28.08 4.76 2.10
CA LEU A 524 27.02 3.81 2.39
C LEU A 524 25.69 4.48 2.79
N PRO A 525 25.65 5.49 3.69
CA PRO A 525 24.42 6.23 3.97
C PRO A 525 23.80 6.92 2.74
N ILE A 526 24.62 7.52 1.89
CA ILE A 526 24.15 8.17 0.66
C ILE A 526 23.64 7.12 -0.33
N LEU A 527 24.33 5.98 -0.42
CA LEU A 527 23.93 4.85 -1.23
C LEU A 527 22.54 4.34 -0.82
N PHE A 528 22.29 4.13 0.47
CA PHE A 528 20.98 3.74 0.98
C PHE A 528 19.92 4.83 0.75
N ALA A 529 20.28 6.10 0.88
CA ALA A 529 19.38 7.21 0.58
C ALA A 529 18.90 7.16 -0.88
N MET A 530 19.82 7.01 -1.84
CA MET A 530 19.49 6.90 -3.27
C MET A 530 18.72 5.61 -3.59
N PHE A 531 19.04 4.51 -2.89
CA PHE A 531 18.36 3.22 -3.01
C PHE A 531 16.87 3.32 -2.64
N SER A 532 16.55 4.07 -1.58
CA SER A 532 15.16 4.33 -1.18
C SER A 532 14.48 5.41 -2.02
N PHE A 533 15.23 6.43 -2.46
CA PHE A 533 14.68 7.58 -3.17
C PHE A 533 14.22 7.24 -4.60
N PHE A 534 15.10 6.66 -5.43
CA PHE A 534 14.79 6.48 -6.85
C PHE A 534 13.55 5.63 -7.14
N PRO A 535 13.35 4.47 -6.48
CA PRO A 535 12.18 3.66 -6.74
C PRO A 535 10.86 4.29 -6.28
N SER A 536 10.94 5.27 -5.38
CA SER A 536 9.80 6.00 -4.81
C SER A 536 9.51 7.32 -5.55
N CYS A 537 10.39 7.73 -6.48
CA CYS A 537 10.34 9.02 -7.13
C CYS A 537 9.44 8.94 -8.38
N ILE A 538 8.19 9.40 -8.23
CA ILE A 538 7.22 9.44 -9.32
C ILE A 538 7.66 10.36 -10.46
N GLU A 539 8.49 11.37 -10.21
CA GLU A 539 8.99 12.26 -11.25
C GLU A 539 9.83 11.53 -12.32
N LEU A 540 10.38 10.36 -11.99
CA LEU A 540 11.11 9.50 -12.93
C LEU A 540 10.20 8.59 -13.76
N ARG A 541 8.93 8.48 -13.38
CA ARG A 541 7.96 7.58 -13.99
C ARG A 541 7.63 8.01 -15.42
N GLY A 542 7.75 7.07 -16.34
CA GLY A 542 7.53 7.31 -17.77
C GLY A 542 8.58 8.22 -18.43
N GLN A 543 9.69 8.54 -17.74
CA GLN A 543 10.76 9.37 -18.29
C GLN A 543 11.76 8.50 -19.05
N SER A 544 11.89 8.74 -20.35
CA SER A 544 12.84 8.02 -21.19
C SER A 544 14.23 8.66 -21.19
N PHE A 545 15.28 7.84 -21.17
CA PHE A 545 16.67 8.28 -21.34
C PHE A 545 17.54 7.20 -21.98
N LEU A 546 18.30 7.57 -23.02
CA LEU A 546 19.09 6.66 -23.86
C LEU A 546 18.23 5.50 -24.42
N TRP A 547 18.45 4.27 -23.98
CA TRP A 547 17.65 3.09 -24.36
C TRP A 547 16.54 2.76 -23.34
N ALA A 548 16.58 3.34 -22.14
CA ALA A 548 15.57 3.10 -21.13
C ALA A 548 14.32 3.92 -21.46
N HIS A 549 13.19 3.23 -21.63
CA HIS A 549 11.91 3.87 -21.90
C HIS A 549 11.27 4.48 -20.64
N ASP A 550 11.62 3.95 -19.47
CA ASP A 550 11.15 4.44 -18.17
C ASP A 550 12.28 4.30 -17.15
N LEU A 551 12.66 5.41 -16.51
CA LEU A 551 13.71 5.46 -15.50
C LEU A 551 13.27 4.87 -14.15
N SER A 552 11.96 4.77 -13.89
CA SER A 552 11.37 4.22 -12.68
C SER A 552 11.17 2.70 -12.72
N ALA A 553 11.14 2.12 -13.92
CA ALA A 553 11.01 0.69 -14.17
C ALA A 553 12.37 0.07 -14.57
N PRO A 554 12.49 -1.28 -14.56
CA PRO A 554 13.68 -1.94 -15.10
C PRO A 554 13.83 -1.74 -16.61
N ASP A 555 15.06 -1.50 -17.10
CA ASP A 555 15.37 -1.29 -18.53
C ASP A 555 15.70 -2.61 -19.25
N ALA A 556 14.68 -3.46 -19.41
CA ALA A 556 14.82 -4.76 -20.07
C ALA A 556 15.19 -4.65 -21.56
N ILE A 557 16.40 -5.11 -21.95
CA ILE A 557 16.73 -5.33 -23.38
C ILE A 557 16.24 -6.71 -23.83
N ILE A 558 16.55 -7.72 -23.03
CA ILE A 558 16.20 -9.12 -23.30
C ILE A 558 15.16 -9.50 -22.26
N SER A 559 14.02 -10.03 -22.71
CA SER A 559 12.97 -10.58 -21.84
C SER A 559 12.54 -11.95 -22.38
N TRP A 560 12.11 -12.84 -21.48
CA TRP A 560 11.63 -14.17 -21.84
C TRP A 560 10.36 -14.53 -21.04
N SER A 561 9.52 -15.37 -21.62
CA SER A 561 8.21 -15.75 -21.04
C SER A 561 8.24 -17.05 -20.22
N GLY A 562 9.31 -17.84 -20.31
CA GLY A 562 9.46 -19.08 -19.57
C GLY A 562 9.75 -18.85 -18.08
N ASN A 563 9.11 -19.63 -17.21
CA ASN A 563 9.49 -19.69 -15.79
C ASN A 563 10.66 -20.68 -15.64
N ILE A 564 11.85 -20.17 -15.38
CA ILE A 564 13.04 -20.97 -15.08
C ILE A 564 13.19 -20.99 -13.55
N PRO A 565 13.10 -22.16 -12.89
CA PRO A 565 13.25 -22.26 -11.44
C PRO A 565 14.51 -21.55 -10.94
N LEU A 566 14.42 -20.82 -9.82
CA LEU A 566 15.46 -19.96 -9.22
C LEU A 566 15.83 -18.70 -10.03
N ILE A 567 15.98 -18.77 -11.35
CA ILE A 567 16.32 -17.58 -12.15
C ILE A 567 15.14 -16.60 -12.19
N THR A 568 13.95 -17.07 -12.53
CA THR A 568 12.74 -16.24 -12.55
C THR A 568 12.42 -15.68 -11.16
N GLU A 569 12.70 -16.45 -10.10
CA GLU A 569 12.42 -16.06 -8.72
C GLU A 569 13.36 -14.96 -8.20
N TYR A 570 14.67 -15.07 -8.46
CA TYR A 570 15.67 -14.14 -7.90
C TYR A 570 16.16 -13.10 -8.90
N PHE A 571 16.38 -13.48 -10.15
CA PHE A 571 16.92 -12.63 -11.21
C PHE A 571 15.82 -11.93 -12.02
N GLY A 572 14.62 -12.50 -12.05
CA GLY A 572 13.52 -12.06 -12.89
C GLY A 572 13.63 -12.55 -14.33
N ASN A 573 12.65 -12.20 -15.16
CA ASN A 573 12.51 -12.68 -16.55
C ASN A 573 13.09 -11.73 -17.61
N HIS A 574 14.05 -10.89 -17.23
CA HIS A 574 14.67 -9.93 -18.13
C HIS A 574 16.12 -9.64 -17.77
N ILE A 575 16.86 -8.97 -18.64
CA ILE A 575 18.19 -8.41 -18.37
C ILE A 575 18.15 -6.90 -18.58
N SER A 576 18.44 -6.16 -17.50
CA SER A 576 18.61 -4.70 -17.49
C SER A 576 19.99 -4.29 -18.02
N LEU A 577 20.04 -3.38 -18.99
CA LEU A 577 21.32 -2.92 -19.55
C LEU A 577 22.09 -2.06 -18.56
N PHE A 578 21.44 -1.10 -17.90
CA PHE A 578 22.10 -0.27 -16.90
C PHE A 578 22.65 -1.11 -15.76
N CYS A 579 21.94 -2.18 -15.34
CA CYS A 579 22.45 -3.13 -14.37
C CYS A 579 23.69 -3.88 -14.89
N LEU A 580 23.67 -4.33 -16.15
CA LEU A 580 24.83 -4.98 -16.78
C LEU A 580 26.03 -4.03 -16.88
N LEU A 581 25.83 -2.81 -17.38
CA LEU A 581 26.89 -1.78 -17.50
C LEU A 581 27.45 -1.39 -16.14
N MET A 582 26.59 -1.23 -15.13
CA MET A 582 27.02 -1.03 -13.75
C MET A 582 27.90 -2.20 -13.28
N THR A 583 27.48 -3.43 -13.51
CA THR A 583 28.19 -4.64 -13.09
C THR A 583 29.56 -4.74 -13.76
N VAL A 584 29.64 -4.53 -15.08
CA VAL A 584 30.90 -4.50 -15.83
C VAL A 584 31.81 -3.39 -15.30
N THR A 585 31.28 -2.19 -15.09
CA THR A 585 32.03 -1.05 -14.55
C THR A 585 32.53 -1.33 -13.13
N ASN A 586 31.74 -2.03 -12.32
CA ASN A 586 32.13 -2.43 -10.96
C ASN A 586 33.25 -3.49 -10.99
N ILE A 587 33.20 -4.45 -11.92
CA ILE A 587 34.28 -5.42 -12.13
C ILE A 587 35.58 -4.70 -12.56
N VAL A 588 35.50 -3.74 -13.49
CA VAL A 588 36.65 -2.92 -13.92
C VAL A 588 37.20 -2.08 -12.76
N TYR A 589 36.33 -1.47 -11.96
CA TYR A 589 36.71 -0.73 -10.76
C TYR A 589 37.42 -1.65 -9.75
N THR A 590 36.84 -2.82 -9.49
CA THR A 590 37.38 -3.84 -8.59
C THR A 590 38.74 -4.36 -9.07
N TYR A 591 38.90 -4.60 -10.37
CA TYR A 591 40.18 -4.97 -10.97
C TYR A 591 41.25 -3.89 -10.75
N THR A 592 40.90 -2.63 -11.04
CA THR A 592 41.80 -1.48 -10.88
C THR A 592 42.23 -1.28 -9.43
N GLN A 593 41.35 -1.64 -8.48
CA GLN A 593 41.59 -1.52 -7.05
C GLN A 593 42.33 -2.72 -6.44
N SER A 594 42.05 -3.92 -6.93
CA SER A 594 42.71 -5.17 -6.50
C SER A 594 44.22 -5.14 -6.77
N GLN A 595 44.65 -4.48 -7.85
CA GLN A 595 46.07 -4.22 -8.11
C GLN A 595 46.76 -3.41 -6.98
N ASN A 596 46.01 -2.64 -6.19
CA ASN A 596 46.57 -1.83 -5.10
C ASN A 596 46.61 -2.57 -3.75
N GLN A 597 46.10 -3.79 -3.63
CA GLN A 597 46.14 -4.60 -2.41
C GLN A 597 47.24 -5.68 -2.48
N ALA A 598 48.42 -5.37 -1.95
CA ALA A 598 49.47 -6.35 -1.73
C ALA A 598 49.19 -7.16 -0.45
N GLY A 599 48.97 -8.47 -0.59
CA GLY A 599 48.95 -9.41 0.55
C GLY A 599 47.59 -10.04 0.92
N GLY A 600 46.54 -9.89 0.11
CA GLY A 600 45.28 -10.62 0.32
C GLY A 600 45.41 -12.12 -0.02
N MET A 601 44.83 -12.99 0.80
CA MET A 601 44.72 -14.43 0.48
C MET A 601 44.01 -14.61 -0.88
N PRO A 602 44.38 -15.61 -1.70
CA PRO A 602 43.77 -15.84 -3.02
C PRO A 602 42.23 -15.87 -3.01
N GLY A 603 41.61 -16.41 -1.95
CA GLY A 603 40.16 -16.46 -1.78
C GLY A 603 39.47 -15.09 -1.63
N MET A 604 40.17 -14.06 -1.14
CA MET A 604 39.58 -12.72 -0.97
C MET A 604 39.40 -12.02 -2.33
N LYS A 605 40.28 -12.27 -3.29
CA LYS A 605 40.14 -11.74 -4.66
C LYS A 605 38.93 -12.32 -5.37
N TRP A 606 38.67 -13.62 -5.22
CA TRP A 606 37.49 -14.28 -5.78
C TRP A 606 36.19 -13.68 -5.22
N MET A 607 36.12 -13.50 -3.90
CA MET A 607 34.95 -12.89 -3.24
C MET A 607 34.66 -11.46 -3.77
N MET A 608 35.71 -10.67 -4.03
CA MET A 608 35.55 -9.31 -4.57
C MET A 608 34.95 -9.30 -5.99
N TYR A 609 35.22 -10.29 -6.83
CA TYR A 609 34.63 -10.39 -8.17
C TYR A 609 33.23 -11.03 -8.16
N LEU A 610 32.93 -11.86 -7.16
CA LEU A 610 31.60 -12.46 -6.99
C LEU A 610 30.55 -11.45 -6.51
N MET A 611 30.94 -10.48 -5.68
CA MET A 611 30.04 -9.44 -5.15
C MET A 611 29.29 -8.63 -6.24
N PRO A 612 29.95 -8.10 -7.29
CA PRO A 612 29.26 -7.45 -8.40
C PRO A 612 28.23 -8.34 -9.10
N VAL A 613 28.52 -9.62 -9.29
CA VAL A 613 27.60 -10.59 -9.91
C VAL A 613 26.40 -10.84 -9.00
N PHE A 614 26.63 -10.95 -7.68
CA PHE A 614 25.55 -11.05 -6.71
C PHE A 614 24.65 -9.79 -6.71
N PHE A 615 25.24 -8.60 -6.78
CA PHE A 615 24.48 -7.36 -6.92
C PHE A 615 23.70 -7.32 -8.23
N MET A 616 24.22 -7.85 -9.33
CA MET A 616 23.48 -7.92 -10.59
C MET A 616 22.14 -8.64 -10.41
N VAL A 617 22.10 -9.77 -9.69
CA VAL A 617 20.86 -10.52 -9.42
C VAL A 617 19.82 -9.65 -8.71
N PHE A 618 20.26 -8.86 -7.72
CA PHE A 618 19.37 -8.01 -6.95
C PHE A 618 18.91 -6.77 -7.73
N PHE A 619 19.84 -6.06 -8.37
CA PHE A 619 19.59 -4.78 -9.04
C PHE A 619 18.89 -4.92 -10.40
N ASN A 620 18.88 -6.13 -11.00
CA ASN A 620 18.23 -6.35 -12.29
C ASN A 620 16.73 -6.05 -12.26
N ASN A 621 16.07 -6.32 -11.14
CA ASN A 621 14.63 -6.07 -10.96
C ASN A 621 14.31 -4.67 -10.37
N TYR A 622 15.30 -3.80 -10.16
CA TYR A 622 15.10 -2.44 -9.64
C TYR A 622 14.97 -1.40 -10.75
N ALA A 623 14.55 -0.19 -10.36
CA ALA A 623 14.46 0.98 -11.24
C ALA A 623 15.77 1.24 -12.01
N ALA A 624 15.67 1.50 -13.32
CA ALA A 624 16.79 1.81 -14.19
C ALA A 624 17.60 3.03 -13.69
N ALA A 625 16.94 4.05 -13.13
CA ALA A 625 17.56 5.23 -12.54
C ALA A 625 18.58 4.89 -11.44
N LEU A 626 18.28 3.87 -10.63
CA LEU A 626 19.15 3.44 -9.55
C LEU A 626 20.43 2.81 -10.13
N SER A 627 20.28 1.84 -11.03
CA SER A 627 21.40 1.19 -11.72
C SER A 627 22.24 2.20 -12.52
N TYR A 628 21.59 3.16 -13.18
CA TYR A 628 22.25 4.25 -13.90
C TYR A 628 23.06 5.17 -12.97
N TYR A 629 22.51 5.56 -11.82
CA TYR A 629 23.23 6.30 -10.79
C TYR A 629 24.49 5.55 -10.32
N TYR A 630 24.41 4.25 -10.05
CA TYR A 630 25.59 3.46 -9.66
C TYR A 630 26.62 3.39 -10.78
N PHE A 631 26.17 3.17 -12.02
CA PHE A 631 27.04 3.19 -13.19
C PHE A 631 27.80 4.51 -13.31
N LEU A 632 27.11 5.64 -13.24
CA LEU A 632 27.74 6.97 -13.26
C LEU A 632 28.67 7.20 -12.08
N SER A 633 28.24 6.81 -10.88
CA SER A 633 29.02 6.94 -9.65
C SER A 633 30.34 6.17 -9.75
N LEU A 634 30.33 4.96 -10.30
CA LEU A 634 31.52 4.14 -10.54
C LEU A 634 32.40 4.75 -11.64
N LEU A 635 31.81 5.20 -12.76
CA LEU A 635 32.53 5.81 -13.87
C LEU A 635 33.26 7.09 -13.43
N ILE A 636 32.59 7.97 -12.67
CA ILE A 636 33.20 9.17 -12.09
C ILE A 636 34.32 8.78 -11.13
N THR A 637 34.14 7.72 -10.34
CA THR A 637 35.18 7.26 -9.40
C THR A 637 36.42 6.72 -10.13
N ILE A 638 36.24 5.95 -11.20
CA ILE A 638 37.34 5.47 -12.06
C ILE A 638 38.05 6.67 -12.69
N THR A 639 37.29 7.64 -13.21
CA THR A 639 37.82 8.85 -13.85
C THR A 639 38.63 9.69 -12.85
N MET A 640 38.09 9.94 -11.65
CA MET A 640 38.80 10.61 -10.56
C MET A 640 40.09 9.86 -10.18
N THR A 641 40.06 8.54 -10.14
CA THR A 641 41.24 7.70 -9.83
C THR A 641 42.31 7.82 -10.93
N PHE A 642 41.90 7.83 -12.20
CA PHE A 642 42.80 8.01 -13.33
C PHE A 642 43.43 9.40 -13.35
N ILE A 643 42.63 10.46 -13.15
CA ILE A 643 43.10 11.84 -13.02
C ILE A 643 44.08 11.95 -11.85
N PHE A 644 43.73 11.41 -10.68
CA PHE A 644 44.59 11.41 -9.51
C PHE A 644 45.95 10.75 -9.78
N ARG A 645 45.97 9.59 -10.46
CA ARG A 645 47.22 8.90 -10.83
C ARG A 645 48.08 9.70 -11.81
N LYS A 646 47.48 10.53 -12.67
CA LYS A 646 48.23 11.43 -13.57
C LYS A 646 48.76 12.67 -12.86
N VAL A 647 48.01 13.24 -11.92
CA VAL A 647 48.37 14.48 -11.22
C VAL A 647 49.33 14.21 -10.06
N VAL A 648 49.13 13.13 -9.30
CA VAL A 648 49.92 12.79 -8.11
C VAL A 648 50.95 11.73 -8.49
N LYS A 649 52.19 12.17 -8.70
CA LYS A 649 53.31 11.25 -9.00
C LYS A 649 53.71 10.47 -7.75
N GLU A 650 54.03 9.19 -7.93
CA GLU A 650 54.46 8.30 -6.84
C GLU A 650 55.74 8.82 -6.13
N GLU A 651 56.59 9.56 -6.84
CA GLU A 651 57.80 10.18 -6.28
C GLU A 651 57.49 11.24 -5.21
N ASP A 652 56.50 12.10 -5.46
CA ASP A 652 56.10 13.15 -4.53
C ASP A 652 55.45 12.56 -3.27
N VAL A 653 54.71 11.46 -3.46
CA VAL A 653 54.14 10.69 -2.35
C VAL A 653 55.26 10.02 -1.54
N ARG A 654 56.30 9.47 -2.19
CA ARG A 654 57.46 8.86 -1.53
C ARG A 654 58.28 9.88 -0.74
N LYS A 655 58.50 11.08 -1.28
CA LYS A 655 59.16 12.20 -0.57
C LYS A 655 58.37 12.61 0.67
N LYS A 656 57.05 12.83 0.53
CA LYS A 656 56.16 13.15 1.66
C LYS A 656 56.08 12.02 2.69
N MET A 657 56.18 10.76 2.28
CA MET A 657 56.25 9.62 3.20
C MET A 657 57.55 9.62 4.00
N ALA A 658 58.69 9.83 3.34
CA ALA A 658 60.00 9.88 3.99
C ALA A 658 60.11 11.04 5.00
N GLU A 659 59.57 12.20 4.65
CA GLU A 659 59.48 13.36 5.58
C GLU A 659 58.57 13.08 6.78
N ASN A 660 57.43 12.43 6.56
CA ASN A 660 56.51 12.08 7.63
C ASN A 660 57.04 10.95 8.54
N ALA A 661 57.88 10.05 8.01
CA ALA A 661 58.56 9.02 8.79
C ALA A 661 59.63 9.62 9.74
N LYS A 662 60.16 10.81 9.44
CA LYS A 662 61.11 11.55 10.29
C LYS A 662 60.45 12.25 11.48
N LYS A 663 59.12 12.46 11.45
CA LYS A 663 58.39 13.14 12.55
C LYS A 663 57.99 12.13 13.64
N PRO A 664 58.22 12.43 14.93
CA PRO A 664 57.77 11.55 16.02
C PRO A 664 56.24 11.50 16.04
N ARG A 665 55.67 10.31 15.80
CA ARG A 665 54.23 10.11 15.82
C ARG A 665 53.75 9.83 17.24
N LYS A 666 52.82 10.65 17.75
CA LYS A 666 52.06 10.32 18.96
C LYS A 666 51.21 9.08 18.67
N LYS A 667 51.42 7.99 19.43
CA LYS A 667 50.55 6.81 19.37
C LYS A 667 49.14 7.23 19.80
N SER A 668 48.12 7.01 18.97
CA SER A 668 46.74 7.24 19.40
C SER A 668 46.33 6.15 20.40
N GLY A 669 45.52 6.49 21.42
CA GLY A 669 45.09 5.54 22.45
C GLY A 669 44.36 4.30 21.89
N PHE A 670 43.68 4.43 20.75
CA PHE A 670 43.07 3.31 20.04
C PHE A 670 44.11 2.33 19.47
N MET A 671 45.18 2.84 18.84
CA MET A 671 46.27 2.00 18.34
C MET A 671 47.00 1.25 19.46
N ALA A 672 47.15 1.88 20.64
CA ALA A 672 47.73 1.23 21.81
C ALA A 672 46.83 0.09 22.34
N ARG A 673 45.51 0.32 22.45
CA ARG A 673 44.53 -0.72 22.82
C ARG A 673 44.49 -1.89 21.84
N LEU A 674 44.62 -1.61 20.54
CA LEU A 674 44.65 -2.66 19.50
C LEU A 674 45.94 -3.49 19.56
N GLU A 675 47.07 -2.85 19.88
CA GLU A 675 48.35 -3.51 20.12
C GLU A 675 48.28 -4.42 21.36
N GLU A 676 47.65 -3.96 22.45
CA GLU A 676 47.40 -4.76 23.66
C GLU A 676 46.49 -5.96 23.39
N MET A 677 45.35 -5.76 22.69
CA MET A 677 44.46 -6.87 22.32
C MET A 677 45.16 -7.92 21.44
N GLN A 678 46.01 -7.49 20.50
CA GLN A 678 46.79 -8.43 19.67
C GLN A 678 47.82 -9.21 20.48
N ARG A 679 48.46 -8.58 21.48
CA ARG A 679 49.38 -9.27 22.41
C ARG A 679 48.64 -10.29 23.28
N GLN A 680 47.47 -9.93 23.79
CA GLN A 680 46.61 -10.85 24.56
C GLN A 680 46.17 -12.05 23.71
N GLN A 681 45.78 -11.84 22.45
CA GLN A 681 45.48 -12.94 21.53
C GLN A 681 46.70 -13.84 21.26
N GLN A 682 47.90 -13.26 21.13
CA GLN A 682 49.14 -14.03 20.99
C GLN A 682 49.44 -14.90 22.22
N GLU A 683 49.25 -14.37 23.41
CA GLU A 683 49.46 -15.10 24.66
C GLU A 683 48.44 -16.24 24.81
N MET A 684 47.16 -16.00 24.53
CA MET A 684 46.12 -17.03 24.52
C MET A 684 46.41 -18.14 23.50
N MET A 685 46.81 -17.79 22.27
CA MET A 685 47.16 -18.77 21.23
C MET A 685 48.39 -19.61 21.62
N LYS A 686 49.42 -18.98 22.22
CA LYS A 686 50.59 -19.70 22.74
C LYS A 686 50.23 -20.63 23.90
N GLN A 687 49.32 -20.21 24.78
CA GLN A 687 48.83 -21.06 25.87
C GLN A 687 48.01 -22.24 25.34
N GLN A 688 47.13 -22.03 24.34
CA GLN A 688 46.38 -23.11 23.68
C GLN A 688 47.29 -24.09 22.92
N ALA A 689 48.33 -23.60 22.24
CA ALA A 689 49.33 -24.45 21.58
C ALA A 689 50.15 -25.28 22.59
N LYS A 690 50.56 -24.66 23.71
CA LYS A 690 51.22 -25.36 24.82
C LYS A 690 50.32 -26.39 25.51
N ALA A 691 49.01 -26.14 25.60
CA ALA A 691 48.04 -27.07 26.15
C ALA A 691 47.75 -28.26 25.21
N LYS A 692 47.75 -28.04 23.88
CA LYS A 692 47.60 -29.11 22.89
C LYS A 692 48.85 -29.98 22.73
N GLY A 693 50.05 -29.44 22.94
CA GLY A 693 51.31 -30.21 22.93
C GLY A 693 51.60 -31.00 24.22
N ARG A 694 50.73 -30.90 25.23
CA ARG A 694 50.83 -31.61 26.52
C ARG A 694 49.79 -32.75 26.67
N ARG A 695 49.05 -33.07 25.61
CA ARG A 695 48.05 -34.14 25.56
C ARG A 695 48.51 -35.30 24.70
#